data_AF-A0A9W7E1E2-F1
#
_entry.id   AF-A0A9W7E1E2-F1
#
_cell.length_a   1.000
_cell.length_b   1.000
_cell.length_c   1.000
_cell.angle_alpha   90.00
_cell.angle_beta   90.00
_cell.angle_gamma   90.00
#
_symmetry.space_group_name_H-M   'P 1'
#
loop_
_entity.id
_entity.type
_entity.pdbx_description
1 polymer ?
#
loop_
_entity_poly.entity_id
_entity_poly.type
_entity_poly.pdbx_seq_one_letter_code
_entity_poly.pdbx_strand_id
1 'polypeptide(L)'
;MDAYTNHKHNRKRLFALCQGEFFGLSAAFVSFFVSTYANASLPSMLGKLLDSSSKSSTPDNKLRMKAGVIFLLGGLGSMIRTLCLGRIEGRLRGSLMKKVMEATLSKDVETIKQHVAVVEEEEKGKEKGKNGKDSNPPTTPNTPSPSYILSTSIPSTTKTLTSTLPSFVRSLSGTFNSTYMLLSLSPGLTLYAGILVPTVGVGSVILSKFKSKQRKKREALEQLAEEIAAERIANVKLVKSSGTEASELAVYRSSVDACTAVATSQSLADGVFLGFLFTATALTLSTVLSKGGALVREGRMTQGDLTSYATYTFLLGAGAAGVTKARGEFKDGVAASGAVWRAIDEGGEVGGGAEVGGEVEDGRIEVEGLTYAYPGGDGRKVLDGMDLKVERGEVVGLVGKNGSGKSTVAMILKGLYHRGIQGGSVKVGGKEVGGGRGAKGVNVVMQEVGFVDGTVMENVLYGRQGEFGEDECRRVLSVVKGDDFVAQEGGMTKRVGINGCRLSGGQRQRVGLARGLVGRPKVLVLDEPDTYLDKDSGDIVRGCVERAREEGTTVVLISHDVDTVGMCDRVVGIEGGKVVYDGDAKGTLNILDKNGDGKIDAGEIAEAAAEAAKGTIERATGVAEKSVRQVTGDESYKFGDYTNRFLSEGDKALNKIRDEAFSQIPKQVWGEVLGDLTEQQREAFAISLIQLAATAVLAFNLSMNFVLSFTWMRAWKVVVSTTNLSPLSSPSHWSSLIARRASVEALISPLSLPLAAFCTLFILLPYKDLVEALERRMPLKRRFPIMNRVLTLAVACAAVNIGLVATAT
;
A
#
# COMPACT_ATOMS: atom_id res chain seq x y z
N MET A 1 -4.24 14.16 -19.41
CA MET A 1 -5.52 14.02 -18.67
C MET A 1 -6.02 12.61 -18.91
N ASP A 2 -6.04 11.77 -17.87
CA ASP A 2 -6.52 10.38 -17.93
C ASP A 2 -7.85 10.28 -18.68
N ALA A 3 -7.92 9.45 -19.72
CA ALA A 3 -9.15 9.18 -20.47
C ALA A 3 -10.32 8.75 -19.55
N TYR A 4 -10.01 8.14 -18.41
CA TYR A 4 -10.92 7.66 -17.38
C TYR A 4 -11.54 8.75 -16.49
N THR A 5 -10.97 9.96 -16.50
CA THR A 5 -11.59 11.15 -15.88
C THR A 5 -12.51 11.90 -16.85
N ASN A 6 -12.48 11.55 -18.13
CA ASN A 6 -13.33 12.16 -19.14
C ASN A 6 -14.75 11.58 -19.10
N HIS A 7 -15.66 12.31 -18.44
CA HIS A 7 -17.07 11.95 -18.32
C HIS A 7 -17.76 11.67 -19.67
N LYS A 8 -17.34 12.29 -20.78
CA LYS A 8 -17.95 12.07 -22.11
C LYS A 8 -17.59 10.69 -22.67
N HIS A 9 -16.37 10.24 -22.43
CA HIS A 9 -15.89 8.92 -22.86
C HIS A 9 -16.56 7.80 -22.04
N ASN A 10 -16.51 7.91 -20.71
CA ASN A 10 -17.15 6.94 -19.81
C ASN A 10 -18.65 6.79 -20.06
N ARG A 11 -19.34 7.91 -20.33
CA ARG A 11 -20.76 7.90 -20.68
C ARG A 11 -21.06 7.10 -21.94
N LYS A 12 -20.23 7.21 -23.00
CA LYS A 12 -20.43 6.42 -24.24
C LYS A 12 -20.33 4.92 -23.97
N ARG A 13 -19.33 4.49 -23.20
CA ARG A 13 -19.15 3.08 -22.83
C ARG A 13 -20.26 2.56 -21.93
N LEU A 14 -20.72 3.39 -21.00
CA LEU A 14 -21.88 3.09 -20.16
C LEU A 14 -23.14 2.78 -21.00
N PHE A 15 -23.42 3.58 -22.04
CA PHE A 15 -24.54 3.31 -22.95
C PHE A 15 -24.30 2.12 -23.88
N ALA A 16 -23.06 1.83 -24.26
CA ALA A 16 -22.73 0.65 -25.05
C ALA A 16 -23.06 -0.65 -24.29
N LEU A 17 -22.87 -0.70 -22.97
CA LEU A 17 -23.30 -1.84 -22.15
C LEU A 17 -24.79 -2.15 -22.29
N CYS A 18 -25.62 -1.14 -22.47
CA CYS A 18 -27.07 -1.30 -22.60
C CYS A 18 -27.49 -1.90 -23.95
N GLN A 19 -26.65 -1.86 -24.98
CA GLN A 19 -27.00 -2.37 -26.31
C GLN A 19 -27.33 -3.86 -26.29
N GLY A 20 -26.63 -4.66 -25.47
CA GLY A 20 -26.89 -6.09 -25.32
C GLY A 20 -28.23 -6.42 -24.64
N GLU A 21 -28.84 -5.45 -23.94
CA GLU A 21 -30.11 -5.62 -23.21
C GLU A 21 -31.24 -4.78 -23.82
N PHE A 22 -31.12 -4.43 -25.12
CA PHE A 22 -32.04 -3.54 -25.82
C PHE A 22 -33.52 -3.94 -25.66
N PHE A 23 -33.84 -5.23 -25.80
CA PHE A 23 -35.22 -5.72 -25.67
C PHE A 23 -35.77 -5.56 -24.25
N GLY A 24 -34.97 -5.90 -23.23
CA GLY A 24 -35.38 -5.75 -21.83
C GLY A 24 -35.57 -4.29 -21.44
N LEU A 25 -34.68 -3.40 -21.92
CA LEU A 25 -34.78 -1.97 -21.71
C LEU A 25 -35.98 -1.37 -22.43
N SER A 26 -36.25 -1.79 -23.66
CA SER A 26 -37.42 -1.36 -24.43
C SER A 26 -38.73 -1.76 -23.73
N ALA A 27 -38.83 -3.00 -23.26
CA ALA A 27 -39.97 -3.45 -22.46
C ALA A 27 -40.14 -2.63 -21.18
N ALA A 28 -39.04 -2.36 -20.45
CA ALA A 28 -39.07 -1.50 -19.27
C ALA A 28 -39.51 -0.06 -19.61
N PHE A 29 -39.10 0.46 -20.77
CA PHE A 29 -39.42 1.83 -21.23
C PHE A 29 -40.90 1.97 -21.65
N VAL A 30 -41.44 0.98 -22.37
CA VAL A 30 -42.88 0.94 -22.71
C VAL A 30 -43.72 0.85 -21.44
N SER A 31 -43.37 -0.07 -20.55
CA SER A 31 -44.02 -0.25 -19.25
C SER A 31 -43.95 1.00 -18.36
N PHE A 32 -42.83 1.71 -18.47
CA PHE A 32 -42.62 3.01 -17.85
C PHE A 32 -43.58 4.09 -18.39
N PHE A 33 -43.79 4.18 -19.71
CA PHE A 33 -44.76 5.14 -20.26
C PHE A 33 -46.19 4.80 -19.85
N VAL A 34 -46.56 3.52 -19.84
CA VAL A 34 -47.89 3.07 -19.38
C VAL A 34 -48.13 3.48 -17.94
N SER A 35 -47.17 3.21 -17.05
CA SER A 35 -47.29 3.59 -15.63
C SER A 35 -47.24 5.11 -15.41
N THR A 36 -46.43 5.84 -16.19
CA THR A 36 -46.36 7.30 -16.10
C THR A 36 -47.65 7.95 -16.61
N TYR A 37 -48.21 7.46 -17.71
CA TYR A 37 -49.49 7.92 -18.24
C TYR A 37 -50.65 7.64 -17.27
N ALA A 38 -50.66 6.45 -16.66
CA ALA A 38 -51.65 6.12 -15.63
C ALA A 38 -51.60 7.12 -14.46
N ASN A 39 -50.41 7.38 -13.91
CA ASN A 39 -50.20 8.36 -12.84
C ASN A 39 -50.56 9.79 -13.28
N ALA A 40 -50.25 10.15 -14.52
CA ALA A 40 -50.56 11.43 -15.14
C ALA A 40 -52.08 11.66 -15.29
N SER A 41 -52.85 10.62 -15.59
CA SER A 41 -54.29 10.74 -15.81
C SER A 41 -55.10 10.84 -14.50
N LEU A 42 -54.54 10.34 -13.40
CA LEU A 42 -55.21 10.20 -12.11
C LEU A 42 -55.79 11.51 -11.54
N PRO A 43 -55.08 12.66 -11.54
CA PRO A 43 -55.66 13.91 -11.06
C PRO A 43 -56.86 14.38 -11.89
N SER A 44 -56.81 14.25 -13.22
CA SER A 44 -57.94 14.61 -14.10
C SER A 44 -59.16 13.73 -13.88
N MET A 45 -58.95 12.44 -13.59
CA MET A 45 -60.06 11.51 -13.31
C MET A 45 -60.71 11.79 -11.96
N LEU A 46 -59.91 12.09 -10.94
CA LEU A 46 -60.43 12.52 -9.63
C LEU A 46 -61.27 13.79 -9.74
N GLY A 47 -60.82 14.76 -10.54
CA GLY A 47 -61.61 15.98 -10.81
C GLY A 47 -62.96 15.66 -11.44
N LYS A 48 -62.97 14.84 -12.50
CA LYS A 48 -64.23 14.42 -13.17
C LYS A 48 -65.16 13.64 -12.26
N LEU A 49 -64.62 12.78 -11.38
CA LEU A 49 -65.40 12.05 -10.39
C LEU A 49 -66.04 13.00 -9.38
N LEU A 50 -65.29 14.00 -8.89
CA LEU A 50 -65.80 15.05 -8.00
C LEU A 50 -66.93 15.85 -8.67
N ASP A 51 -66.73 16.27 -9.92
CA ASP A 51 -67.76 16.98 -10.67
C ASP A 51 -69.01 16.12 -10.86
N SER A 52 -68.87 14.83 -11.18
CA SER A 52 -70.01 13.92 -11.33
C SER A 52 -70.78 13.73 -10.01
N SER A 53 -70.06 13.58 -8.89
CA SER A 53 -70.66 13.43 -7.57
C SER A 53 -71.35 14.70 -7.08
N SER A 54 -70.89 15.87 -7.52
CA SER A 54 -71.52 17.15 -7.19
C SER A 54 -72.81 17.41 -7.99
N LYS A 55 -72.94 16.81 -9.19
CA LYS A 55 -74.03 17.06 -10.14
C LYS A 55 -75.15 16.01 -10.14
N SER A 56 -74.88 14.75 -9.76
CA SER A 56 -75.88 13.68 -9.75
C SER A 56 -75.74 12.76 -8.54
N SER A 57 -76.87 12.35 -7.96
CA SER A 57 -76.93 11.41 -6.82
C SER A 57 -76.61 9.96 -7.19
N THR A 58 -76.62 9.61 -8.48
CA THR A 58 -76.25 8.28 -8.99
C THR A 58 -74.77 8.23 -9.41
N PRO A 59 -74.00 7.24 -8.96
CA PRO A 59 -72.57 7.14 -9.28
C PRO A 59 -72.34 6.78 -10.75
N ASP A 60 -71.42 7.50 -11.43
CA ASP A 60 -71.00 7.18 -12.80
C ASP A 60 -70.13 5.91 -12.83
N ASN A 61 -70.79 4.76 -13.01
CA ASN A 61 -70.14 3.45 -13.07
C ASN A 61 -69.14 3.32 -14.25
N LYS A 62 -69.35 4.04 -15.36
CA LYS A 62 -68.41 3.99 -16.51
C LYS A 62 -67.10 4.70 -16.16
N LEU A 63 -67.17 5.83 -15.48
CA LEU A 63 -65.99 6.58 -15.05
C LEU A 63 -65.19 5.82 -13.97
N ARG A 64 -65.88 5.20 -13.00
CA ARG A 64 -65.25 4.35 -11.98
C ARG A 64 -64.54 3.14 -12.58
N MET A 65 -65.18 2.48 -13.57
CA MET A 65 -64.58 1.34 -14.27
C MET A 65 -63.32 1.76 -15.05
N LYS A 66 -63.36 2.90 -15.77
CA LYS A 66 -62.17 3.45 -16.44
C LYS A 66 -61.03 3.74 -15.47
N ALA A 67 -61.34 4.29 -14.29
CA ALA A 67 -60.33 4.56 -13.27
C ALA A 67 -59.68 3.25 -12.79
N GLY A 68 -60.49 2.23 -12.47
CA GLY A 68 -60.00 0.91 -12.07
C GLY A 68 -59.06 0.27 -13.10
N VAL A 69 -59.40 0.35 -14.40
CA VAL A 69 -58.54 -0.16 -15.48
C VAL A 69 -57.21 0.58 -15.54
N ILE A 70 -57.22 1.91 -15.43
CA ILE A 70 -56.00 2.72 -15.43
C ILE A 70 -55.10 2.41 -14.24
N PHE A 71 -55.68 2.22 -13.04
CA PHE A 71 -54.93 1.83 -11.85
C PHE A 71 -54.28 0.45 -12.01
N LEU A 72 -55.02 -0.53 -12.54
CA LEU A 72 -54.50 -1.88 -12.80
C LEU A 72 -53.37 -1.85 -13.83
N LEU A 73 -53.55 -1.13 -14.94
CA LEU A 73 -52.51 -0.98 -15.97
C LEU A 73 -51.28 -0.24 -15.44
N GLY A 74 -51.47 0.78 -14.61
CA GLY A 74 -50.38 1.52 -13.98
C GLY A 74 -49.60 0.66 -12.99
N GLY A 75 -50.29 -0.14 -12.17
CA GLY A 75 -49.70 -1.09 -11.24
C GLY A 75 -48.92 -2.20 -11.95
N LEU A 76 -49.54 -2.83 -12.95
CA LEU A 76 -48.89 -3.85 -13.79
C LEU A 76 -47.68 -3.28 -14.53
N GLY A 77 -47.79 -2.06 -15.07
CA GLY A 77 -46.67 -1.36 -15.68
C GLY A 77 -45.52 -1.11 -14.69
N SER A 78 -45.82 -0.64 -13.48
CA SER A 78 -44.77 -0.46 -12.46
C SER A 78 -44.10 -1.79 -12.07
N MET A 79 -44.87 -2.86 -11.96
CA MET A 79 -44.37 -4.20 -11.64
C MET A 79 -43.44 -4.74 -12.75
N ILE A 80 -43.91 -4.74 -14.00
CA ILE A 80 -43.13 -5.21 -15.16
C ILE A 80 -41.84 -4.41 -15.29
N ARG A 81 -41.91 -3.08 -15.23
CA ARG A 81 -40.74 -2.20 -15.24
C ARG A 81 -39.72 -2.57 -14.16
N THR A 82 -40.17 -2.77 -12.92
CA THR A 82 -39.28 -3.08 -11.79
C THR A 82 -38.60 -4.43 -11.98
N LEU A 83 -39.34 -5.45 -12.45
CA LEU A 83 -38.78 -6.78 -12.74
C LEU A 83 -37.77 -6.75 -13.89
N CYS A 84 -38.07 -6.03 -14.97
CA CYS A 84 -37.16 -5.88 -16.12
C CYS A 84 -35.86 -5.19 -15.70
N LEU A 85 -35.94 -4.04 -15.03
CA LEU A 85 -34.76 -3.28 -14.60
C LEU A 85 -33.91 -4.04 -13.57
N GLY A 86 -34.54 -4.75 -12.63
CA GLY A 86 -33.81 -5.57 -11.66
C GLY A 86 -33.05 -6.74 -12.30
N ARG A 87 -33.64 -7.43 -13.29
CA ARG A 87 -32.94 -8.48 -14.04
C ARG A 87 -31.77 -7.94 -14.86
N ILE A 88 -31.97 -6.81 -15.53
CA ILE A 88 -30.91 -6.14 -16.30
C ILE A 88 -29.77 -5.72 -15.39
N GLU A 89 -30.06 -5.16 -14.21
CA GLU A 89 -29.05 -4.77 -13.23
C GLU A 89 -28.20 -5.96 -12.78
N GLY A 90 -28.84 -7.08 -12.46
CA GLY A 90 -28.14 -8.32 -12.08
C GLY A 90 -27.20 -8.83 -13.17
N ARG A 91 -27.64 -8.84 -14.43
CA ARG A 91 -26.82 -9.27 -15.58
C ARG A 91 -25.65 -8.34 -15.85
N LEU A 92 -25.89 -7.02 -15.86
CA LEU A 92 -24.84 -6.02 -16.06
C LEU A 92 -23.80 -6.09 -14.94
N ARG A 93 -24.25 -6.19 -13.68
CA ARG A 93 -23.37 -6.34 -12.52
C ARG A 93 -22.54 -7.61 -12.62
N GLY A 94 -23.17 -8.75 -12.90
CA GLY A 94 -22.47 -10.02 -13.06
C GLY A 94 -21.44 -9.99 -14.19
N SER A 95 -21.78 -9.39 -15.34
CA SER A 95 -20.86 -9.24 -16.47
C SER A 95 -19.66 -8.36 -16.14
N LEU A 96 -19.88 -7.21 -15.48
CA LEU A 96 -18.81 -6.31 -15.07
C LEU A 96 -17.92 -6.94 -14.00
N MET A 97 -18.49 -7.64 -13.02
CA MET A 97 -17.70 -8.33 -11.99
C MET A 97 -16.79 -9.39 -12.60
N LYS A 98 -17.30 -10.17 -13.57
CA LYS A 98 -16.48 -11.14 -14.33
C LYS A 98 -15.35 -10.46 -15.08
N LYS A 99 -15.65 -9.42 -15.88
CA LYS A 99 -14.63 -8.70 -16.67
C LYS A 99 -13.56 -8.03 -15.79
N VAL A 100 -13.95 -7.40 -14.68
CA VAL A 100 -12.98 -6.79 -13.75
C VAL A 100 -12.13 -7.86 -13.08
N MET A 101 -12.70 -9.00 -12.70
CA MET A 101 -11.95 -10.11 -12.12
C MET A 101 -10.97 -10.71 -13.13
N GLU A 102 -11.43 -10.98 -14.36
CA GLU A 102 -10.60 -11.46 -15.48
C GLU A 102 -9.45 -10.49 -15.75
N ALA A 103 -9.74 -9.19 -15.89
CA ALA A 103 -8.73 -8.16 -16.09
C ALA A 103 -7.75 -8.07 -14.91
N THR A 104 -8.22 -8.21 -13.67
CA THR A 104 -7.34 -8.19 -12.50
C THR A 104 -6.42 -9.41 -12.47
N LEU A 105 -6.93 -10.59 -12.78
CA LEU A 105 -6.14 -11.84 -12.82
C LEU A 105 -5.22 -11.94 -14.04
N SER A 106 -5.50 -11.19 -15.11
CA SER A 106 -4.62 -11.12 -16.28
C SER A 106 -3.34 -10.32 -16.04
N LYS A 107 -3.31 -9.49 -14.99
CA LYS A 107 -2.13 -8.68 -14.64
C LYS A 107 -1.07 -9.56 -13.96
N ASP A 108 0.20 -9.31 -14.25
CA ASP A 108 1.32 -9.98 -13.58
C ASP A 108 1.29 -9.76 -12.07
N VAL A 109 1.80 -10.73 -11.31
CA VAL A 109 1.85 -10.69 -9.84
C VAL A 109 2.52 -9.42 -9.32
N GLU A 110 3.63 -8.99 -9.94
CA GLU A 110 4.30 -7.73 -9.59
C GLU A 110 3.38 -6.52 -9.77
N THR A 111 2.56 -6.50 -10.82
CA THR A 111 1.62 -5.40 -11.08
C THR A 111 0.50 -5.39 -10.03
N ILE A 112 -0.01 -6.57 -9.65
CA ILE A 112 -1.03 -6.70 -8.60
C ILE A 112 -0.45 -6.29 -7.25
N LYS A 113 0.73 -6.81 -6.88
CA LYS A 113 1.40 -6.47 -5.63
C LYS A 113 1.79 -4.99 -5.58
N GLN A 114 2.22 -4.39 -6.69
CA GLN A 114 2.50 -2.95 -6.74
C GLN A 114 1.22 -2.14 -6.50
N HIS A 115 0.07 -2.53 -7.06
CA HIS A 115 -1.20 -1.85 -6.77
C HIS A 115 -1.61 -1.99 -5.29
N VAL A 116 -1.36 -3.13 -4.66
CA VAL A 116 -1.64 -3.35 -3.23
C VAL A 116 -0.63 -2.60 -2.35
N ALA A 117 0.66 -2.69 -2.66
CA ALA A 117 1.74 -2.05 -1.93
C ALA A 117 1.70 -0.53 -2.02
N VAL A 118 1.33 0.06 -3.17
CA VAL A 118 1.11 1.52 -3.27
C VAL A 118 -0.05 1.94 -2.36
N VAL A 119 -1.12 1.14 -2.29
CA VAL A 119 -2.24 1.43 -1.37
C VAL A 119 -1.78 1.32 0.09
N GLU A 120 -1.01 0.29 0.46
CA GLU A 120 -0.48 0.11 1.83
C GLU A 120 0.62 1.11 2.20
N GLU A 121 1.52 1.47 1.28
CA GLU A 121 2.59 2.46 1.49
C GLU A 121 2.05 3.87 1.53
N GLU A 122 0.91 4.16 0.93
CA GLU A 122 0.24 5.45 1.10
C GLU A 122 -0.53 5.54 2.40
N GLU A 123 -1.12 4.44 2.85
CA GLU A 123 -1.63 4.32 4.21
C GLU A 123 -0.48 4.55 5.23
N LYS A 124 0.71 3.98 4.99
CA LYS A 124 1.93 4.21 5.79
C LYS A 124 2.65 5.54 5.50
N GLY A 125 2.42 6.17 4.36
CA GLY A 125 3.02 7.46 3.98
C GLY A 125 2.32 8.62 4.69
N LYS A 126 1.01 8.46 4.96
CA LYS A 126 0.25 9.32 5.86
C LYS A 126 0.75 9.26 7.31
N GLU A 127 1.41 8.18 7.73
CA GLU A 127 2.10 8.10 9.04
C GLU A 127 3.35 9.00 9.13
N LYS A 128 4.10 9.21 8.03
CA LYS A 128 5.38 9.97 8.07
C LYS A 128 5.27 11.45 7.67
N GLY A 129 4.18 11.87 7.02
CA GLY A 129 3.95 13.25 6.57
C GLY A 129 3.41 14.22 7.63
N LYS A 130 3.68 14.04 8.93
CA LYS A 130 3.08 14.87 10.01
C LYS A 130 3.92 16.04 10.54
N ASN A 131 5.15 16.25 10.04
CA ASN A 131 6.00 17.38 10.48
C ASN A 131 6.49 18.22 9.29
N GLY A 132 5.59 19.02 8.73
CA GLY A 132 5.94 20.04 7.75
C GLY A 132 4.71 20.85 7.37
N LYS A 133 4.59 22.09 7.87
CA LYS A 133 3.71 23.09 7.29
C LYS A 133 4.25 23.41 5.89
N ASP A 134 3.36 23.52 4.92
CA ASP A 134 3.59 23.95 3.54
C ASP A 134 4.15 22.89 2.57
N SER A 135 3.38 21.84 2.34
CA SER A 135 3.36 21.19 1.02
C SER A 135 1.94 20.75 0.70
N ASN A 136 1.46 21.09 -0.50
CA ASN A 136 0.19 20.59 -1.05
C ASN A 136 0.06 19.08 -0.78
N PRO A 137 -1.14 18.57 -0.43
CA PRO A 137 -1.32 17.14 -0.23
C PRO A 137 -0.84 16.39 -1.49
N PRO A 138 -0.06 15.31 -1.34
CA PRO A 138 0.33 14.51 -2.49
C PRO A 138 -0.97 14.09 -3.20
N THR A 139 -1.00 14.32 -4.51
CA THR A 139 -2.07 13.86 -5.38
C THR A 139 -2.21 12.35 -5.21
N THR A 140 -3.28 11.93 -4.54
CA THR A 140 -3.70 10.53 -4.43
C THR A 140 -3.56 9.80 -5.76
N PRO A 141 -3.04 8.56 -5.83
CA PRO A 141 -3.20 7.73 -7.01
C PRO A 141 -4.69 7.46 -7.11
N ASN A 142 -5.25 7.95 -8.22
CA ASN A 142 -6.67 7.92 -8.52
C ASN A 142 -7.19 6.51 -8.87
N THR A 143 -6.56 5.44 -8.35
CA THR A 143 -6.84 4.04 -8.69
C THR A 143 -7.36 3.30 -7.46
N PRO A 144 -8.69 3.17 -7.30
CA PRO A 144 -9.25 2.40 -6.20
C PRO A 144 -8.86 0.91 -6.30
N SER A 145 -8.74 0.26 -5.15
CA SER A 145 -8.38 -1.16 -5.06
C SER A 145 -9.39 -2.05 -5.81
N PRO A 146 -8.98 -3.21 -6.35
CA PRO A 146 -9.90 -4.13 -7.05
C PRO A 146 -11.10 -4.54 -6.19
N SER A 147 -10.92 -4.73 -4.88
CA SER A 147 -12.00 -5.05 -3.94
C SER A 147 -13.01 -3.91 -3.79
N TYR A 148 -12.56 -2.65 -3.76
CA TYR A 148 -13.43 -1.48 -3.78
C TYR A 148 -14.19 -1.34 -5.10
N ILE A 149 -13.53 -1.64 -6.22
CA ILE A 149 -14.19 -1.60 -7.54
C ILE A 149 -15.33 -2.62 -7.59
N LEU A 150 -15.08 -3.86 -7.15
CA LEU A 150 -16.05 -4.94 -7.13
C LEU A 150 -17.23 -4.68 -6.18
N SER A 151 -16.97 -4.14 -4.99
CA SER A 151 -17.99 -3.94 -3.95
C SER A 151 -18.78 -2.64 -4.09
N THR A 152 -18.17 -1.57 -4.61
CA THR A 152 -18.73 -0.21 -4.54
C THR A 152 -18.87 0.45 -5.91
N SER A 153 -17.83 0.39 -6.76
CA SER A 153 -17.84 1.08 -8.04
C SER A 153 -18.78 0.43 -9.07
N ILE A 154 -18.79 -0.92 -9.14
CA ILE A 154 -19.70 -1.65 -10.04
C ILE A 154 -21.17 -1.42 -9.66
N PRO A 155 -21.62 -1.58 -8.40
CA PRO A 155 -23.01 -1.33 -8.04
C PRO A 155 -23.46 0.11 -8.32
N SER A 156 -22.60 1.10 -8.05
CA SER A 156 -22.88 2.51 -8.38
C SER A 156 -23.07 2.72 -9.89
N THR A 157 -22.20 2.10 -10.69
CA THR A 157 -22.24 2.15 -12.16
C THR A 157 -23.51 1.52 -12.72
N THR A 158 -23.89 0.33 -12.25
CA THR A 158 -25.08 -0.38 -12.75
C THR A 158 -26.37 0.31 -12.33
N LYS A 159 -26.46 0.74 -11.06
CA LYS A 159 -27.63 1.48 -10.53
C LYS A 159 -27.91 2.76 -11.30
N THR A 160 -26.88 3.39 -11.84
CA THR A 160 -27.02 4.60 -12.65
C THR A 160 -27.81 4.36 -13.93
N LEU A 161 -27.61 3.20 -14.56
CA LEU A 161 -28.34 2.78 -15.75
C LEU A 161 -29.76 2.27 -15.44
N THR A 162 -29.92 1.52 -14.35
CA THR A 162 -31.15 0.76 -14.07
C THR A 162 -32.11 1.46 -13.13
N SER A 163 -31.66 2.44 -12.35
CA SER A 163 -32.48 3.16 -11.37
C SER A 163 -32.48 4.67 -11.62
N THR A 164 -31.30 5.27 -11.76
CA THR A 164 -31.16 6.73 -11.88
C THR A 164 -31.62 7.26 -13.24
N LEU A 165 -31.27 6.58 -14.34
CA LEU A 165 -31.75 7.01 -15.67
C LEU A 165 -33.28 6.87 -15.79
N PRO A 166 -33.92 5.74 -15.40
CA PRO A 166 -35.38 5.66 -15.37
C PRO A 166 -36.04 6.68 -14.43
N SER A 167 -35.44 6.98 -13.28
CA SER A 167 -35.98 8.00 -12.37
C SER A 167 -35.90 9.41 -12.97
N PHE A 168 -34.82 9.72 -13.68
CA PHE A 168 -34.66 10.96 -14.45
C PHE A 168 -35.75 11.09 -15.53
N VAL A 169 -35.96 10.04 -16.33
CA VAL A 169 -37.03 10.02 -17.35
C VAL A 169 -38.41 10.14 -16.70
N ARG A 170 -38.65 9.50 -15.55
CA ARG A 170 -39.89 9.65 -14.75
C ARG A 170 -40.15 11.08 -14.37
N SER A 171 -39.14 11.73 -13.81
CA SER A 171 -39.23 13.09 -13.33
C SER A 171 -39.44 14.06 -14.48
N LEU A 172 -38.74 13.89 -15.60
CA LEU A 172 -38.94 14.70 -16.80
C LEU A 172 -40.35 14.53 -17.40
N SER A 173 -40.80 13.28 -17.58
CA SER A 173 -42.12 12.98 -18.13
C SER A 173 -43.23 13.50 -17.21
N GLY A 174 -43.08 13.32 -15.89
CA GLY A 174 -44.01 13.87 -14.91
C GLY A 174 -44.07 15.39 -14.91
N THR A 175 -42.94 16.08 -15.00
CA THR A 175 -42.87 17.54 -15.12
C THR A 175 -43.50 18.03 -16.41
N PHE A 176 -43.19 17.40 -17.55
CA PHE A 176 -43.74 17.75 -18.86
C PHE A 176 -45.26 17.56 -18.89
N ASN A 177 -45.74 16.39 -18.45
CA ASN A 177 -47.16 16.09 -18.41
C ASN A 177 -47.92 17.01 -17.46
N SER A 178 -47.38 17.27 -16.26
CA SER A 178 -48.03 18.19 -15.30
C SER A 178 -48.10 19.61 -15.89
N THR A 179 -47.05 20.08 -16.56
CA THR A 179 -47.05 21.39 -17.23
C THR A 179 -48.09 21.44 -18.35
N TYR A 180 -48.15 20.41 -19.20
CA TYR A 180 -49.14 20.31 -20.27
C TYR A 180 -50.58 20.33 -19.71
N MET A 181 -50.84 19.56 -18.66
CA MET A 181 -52.18 19.50 -18.04
C MET A 181 -52.57 20.83 -17.41
N LEU A 182 -51.65 21.51 -16.71
CA LEU A 182 -51.90 22.84 -16.15
C LEU A 182 -52.26 23.86 -17.24
N LEU A 183 -51.49 23.89 -18.35
CA LEU A 183 -51.75 24.76 -19.49
C LEU A 183 -53.11 24.46 -20.15
N SER A 184 -53.48 23.18 -20.25
CA SER A 184 -54.75 22.77 -20.86
C SER A 184 -55.98 23.14 -20.03
N LEU A 185 -55.84 23.17 -18.70
CA LEU A 185 -56.93 23.52 -17.77
C LEU A 185 -57.09 25.04 -17.65
N SER A 186 -56.01 25.77 -17.41
CA SER A 186 -56.05 27.24 -17.31
C SER A 186 -54.68 27.86 -17.58
N PRO A 187 -54.47 28.46 -18.77
CA PRO A 187 -53.22 29.17 -19.08
C PRO A 187 -52.93 30.32 -18.11
N GLY A 188 -53.96 31.02 -17.64
CA GLY A 188 -53.82 32.16 -16.72
C GLY A 188 -53.35 31.76 -15.32
N LEU A 189 -53.82 30.64 -14.78
CA LEU A 189 -53.32 30.10 -13.51
C LEU A 189 -51.90 29.53 -13.66
N THR A 190 -51.54 29.06 -14.86
CA THR A 190 -50.26 28.39 -15.10
C THR A 190 -49.08 29.34 -14.98
N LEU A 191 -49.28 30.64 -15.25
CA LEU A 191 -48.24 31.65 -15.03
C LEU A 191 -47.80 31.71 -13.55
N TYR A 192 -48.75 31.58 -12.62
CA TYR A 192 -48.47 31.58 -11.18
C TYR A 192 -47.78 30.27 -10.75
N ALA A 193 -48.26 29.13 -11.23
CA ALA A 193 -47.62 27.83 -10.97
C ALA A 193 -46.22 27.74 -11.61
N GLY A 194 -45.99 28.43 -12.72
CA GLY A 194 -44.72 28.48 -13.44
C GLY A 194 -43.59 29.12 -12.65
N ILE A 195 -43.88 29.99 -11.67
CA ILE A 195 -42.89 30.61 -10.77
C ILE A 195 -42.24 29.57 -9.83
N LEU A 196 -42.91 28.45 -9.57
CA LEU A 196 -42.41 27.38 -8.71
C LEU A 196 -41.17 26.69 -9.32
N VAL A 197 -41.12 26.52 -10.64
CA VAL A 197 -40.01 25.82 -11.30
C VAL A 197 -38.66 26.55 -11.19
N PRO A 198 -38.53 27.85 -11.53
CA PRO A 198 -37.27 28.57 -11.38
C PRO A 198 -36.86 28.77 -9.92
N THR A 199 -37.82 28.96 -9.00
CA THR A 199 -37.52 29.10 -7.56
C THR A 199 -36.94 27.82 -6.97
N VAL A 200 -37.56 26.66 -7.26
CA VAL A 200 -37.03 25.34 -6.89
C VAL A 200 -35.67 25.07 -7.56
N GLY A 201 -35.54 25.41 -8.84
CA GLY A 201 -34.32 25.24 -9.61
C GLY A 201 -33.12 25.98 -9.02
N VAL A 202 -33.28 27.27 -8.70
CA VAL A 202 -32.23 28.10 -8.10
C VAL A 202 -31.82 27.55 -6.73
N GLY A 203 -32.80 27.25 -5.86
CA GLY A 203 -32.53 26.65 -4.55
C GLY A 203 -31.74 25.34 -4.64
N SER A 204 -32.05 24.52 -5.66
CA SER A 204 -31.38 23.24 -5.87
C SER A 204 -29.93 23.40 -6.37
N VAL A 205 -29.65 24.39 -7.22
CA VAL A 205 -28.28 24.70 -7.67
C VAL A 205 -27.41 25.17 -6.51
N ILE A 206 -27.95 26.02 -5.63
CA ILE A 206 -27.25 26.50 -4.43
C ILE A 206 -26.90 25.32 -3.51
N LEU A 207 -27.88 24.46 -3.22
CA LEU A 207 -27.67 23.26 -2.41
C LEU A 207 -26.63 22.32 -3.03
N SER A 208 -26.70 22.09 -4.35
CA SER A 208 -25.75 21.22 -5.06
C SER A 208 -24.30 21.72 -4.94
N LYS A 209 -24.08 23.04 -5.09
CA LYS A 209 -22.76 23.64 -4.90
C LYS A 209 -22.26 23.48 -3.46
N PHE A 210 -23.10 23.80 -2.46
CA PHE A 210 -22.75 23.64 -1.05
C PHE A 210 -22.41 22.18 -0.70
N LYS A 211 -23.27 21.24 -1.11
CA LYS A 211 -23.05 19.80 -0.93
C LYS A 211 -21.76 19.32 -1.56
N SER A 212 -21.45 19.76 -2.78
CA SER A 212 -20.21 19.34 -3.45
C SER A 212 -18.95 19.74 -2.66
N LYS A 213 -18.96 20.91 -2.01
CA LYS A 213 -17.86 21.38 -1.15
C LYS A 213 -17.78 20.59 0.14
N GLN A 214 -18.91 20.40 0.83
CA GLN A 214 -18.95 19.65 2.08
C GLN A 214 -18.64 18.16 1.89
N ARG A 215 -19.03 17.58 0.74
CA ARG A 215 -18.76 16.19 0.41
C ARG A 215 -17.27 15.90 0.38
N LYS A 216 -16.48 16.73 -0.31
CA LYS A 216 -15.01 16.58 -0.31
C LYS A 216 -14.41 16.64 1.09
N LYS A 217 -14.91 17.55 1.92
CA LYS A 217 -14.47 17.68 3.32
C LYS A 217 -14.85 16.44 4.14
N ARG A 218 -16.06 15.91 3.93
CA ARG A 218 -16.55 14.71 4.61
C ARG A 218 -15.77 13.46 4.19
N GLU A 219 -15.59 13.23 2.90
CA GLU A 219 -14.82 12.10 2.36
C GLU A 219 -13.39 12.09 2.93
N ALA A 220 -12.73 13.25 3.03
CA ALA A 220 -11.39 13.36 3.62
C ALA A 220 -11.35 13.04 5.13
N LEU A 221 -12.39 13.44 5.88
CA LEU A 221 -12.47 13.15 7.32
C LEU A 221 -12.87 11.68 7.58
N GLU A 222 -13.74 11.10 6.75
CA GLU A 222 -14.11 9.69 6.81
C GLU A 222 -12.88 8.81 6.55
N GLN A 223 -12.09 9.12 5.52
CA GLN A 223 -10.81 8.43 5.26
C GLN A 223 -9.85 8.52 6.46
N LEU A 224 -9.68 9.71 7.04
CA LEU A 224 -8.83 9.88 8.23
C LEU A 224 -9.31 9.03 9.42
N ALA A 225 -10.63 8.98 9.64
CA ALA A 225 -11.20 8.17 10.72
C ALA A 225 -11.04 6.66 10.46
N GLU A 226 -11.22 6.22 9.22
CA GLU A 226 -10.97 4.83 8.79
C GLU A 226 -9.50 4.44 8.98
N GLU A 227 -8.57 5.32 8.59
CA GLU A 227 -7.13 5.11 8.80
C GLU A 227 -6.76 4.99 10.28
N ILE A 228 -7.24 5.90 11.13
CA ILE A 228 -7.03 5.83 12.57
C ILE A 228 -7.60 4.51 13.13
N ALA A 229 -8.81 4.12 12.72
CA ALA A 229 -9.41 2.87 13.17
C ALA A 229 -8.58 1.65 12.73
N ALA A 230 -8.18 1.60 11.45
CA ALA A 230 -7.38 0.51 10.90
C ALA A 230 -6.02 0.38 11.61
N GLU A 231 -5.30 1.50 11.81
CA GLU A 231 -4.01 1.55 12.52
C GLU A 231 -4.15 1.01 13.95
N ARG A 232 -5.19 1.44 14.67
CA ARG A 232 -5.43 1.02 16.07
C ARG A 232 -5.88 -0.43 16.19
N ILE A 233 -6.66 -0.94 15.23
CA ILE A 233 -7.09 -2.35 15.21
C ILE A 233 -5.91 -3.26 14.85
N ALA A 234 -5.12 -2.88 13.84
CA ALA A 234 -3.90 -3.61 13.47
C ALA A 234 -2.92 -3.70 14.65
N ASN A 235 -2.79 -2.61 15.40
CA ASN A 235 -1.91 -2.50 16.57
C ASN A 235 -2.64 -2.71 17.90
N VAL A 236 -3.76 -3.46 17.93
CA VAL A 236 -4.59 -3.60 19.14
C VAL A 236 -3.81 -4.17 20.33
N LYS A 237 -2.83 -5.05 20.09
CA LYS A 237 -1.94 -5.58 21.13
C LYS A 237 -1.14 -4.47 21.80
N LEU A 238 -0.62 -3.50 21.03
CA LEU A 238 0.11 -2.36 21.57
C LEU A 238 -0.80 -1.48 22.42
N VAL A 239 -1.99 -1.13 21.90
CA VAL A 239 -2.98 -0.33 22.63
C VAL A 239 -3.37 -0.99 23.95
N LYS A 240 -3.59 -2.32 23.93
CA LYS A 240 -3.92 -3.12 25.12
C LYS A 240 -2.75 -3.22 26.11
N SER A 241 -1.54 -3.52 25.63
CA SER A 241 -0.35 -3.64 26.47
C SER A 241 0.06 -2.31 27.11
N SER A 242 -0.25 -1.18 26.45
CA SER A 242 0.06 0.17 26.94
C SER A 242 -1.03 0.75 27.84
N GLY A 243 -2.21 0.12 27.95
CA GLY A 243 -3.35 0.61 28.73
C GLY A 243 -3.93 1.95 28.25
N THR A 244 -3.75 2.29 26.97
CA THR A 244 -4.11 3.59 26.39
C THR A 244 -5.48 3.62 25.72
N GLU A 245 -6.33 2.61 25.89
CA GLU A 245 -7.60 2.48 25.16
C GLU A 245 -8.46 3.74 25.27
N ALA A 246 -8.57 4.32 26.46
CA ALA A 246 -9.37 5.53 26.69
C ALA A 246 -8.85 6.74 25.90
N SER A 247 -7.52 6.89 25.80
CA SER A 247 -6.88 7.97 25.06
C SER A 247 -7.06 7.79 23.55
N GLU A 248 -6.83 6.58 23.03
CA GLU A 248 -6.98 6.30 21.60
C GLU A 248 -8.45 6.39 21.15
N LEU A 249 -9.37 5.94 22.00
CA LEU A 249 -10.79 6.09 21.77
C LEU A 249 -11.21 7.57 21.73
N ALA A 250 -10.59 8.44 22.53
CA ALA A 250 -10.85 9.88 22.50
C ALA A 250 -10.40 10.51 21.17
N VAL A 251 -9.24 10.10 20.64
CA VAL A 251 -8.74 10.55 19.32
C VAL A 251 -9.69 10.10 18.21
N TYR A 252 -10.09 8.83 18.19
CA TYR A 252 -11.04 8.32 17.21
C TYR A 252 -12.39 9.04 17.31
N ARG A 253 -12.93 9.22 18.53
CA ARG A 253 -14.17 9.98 18.76
C ARG A 253 -14.10 11.40 18.20
N SER A 254 -13.02 12.13 18.44
CA SER A 254 -12.88 13.49 17.91
C SER A 254 -12.90 13.55 16.38
N SER A 255 -12.37 12.52 15.71
CA SER A 255 -12.38 12.41 14.24
C SER A 255 -13.78 12.09 13.73
N VAL A 256 -14.48 11.16 14.40
CA VAL A 256 -15.89 10.86 14.10
C VAL A 256 -16.78 12.07 14.38
N ASP A 257 -16.54 12.84 15.45
CA ASP A 257 -17.29 14.04 15.78
C ASP A 257 -17.10 15.15 14.73
N ALA A 258 -15.92 15.26 14.13
CA ALA A 258 -15.69 16.14 12.99
C ALA A 258 -16.49 15.68 11.74
N CYS A 259 -16.53 14.37 11.47
CA CYS A 259 -17.37 13.80 10.41
C CYS A 259 -18.85 14.08 10.65
N THR A 260 -19.34 13.84 11.87
CA THR A 260 -20.74 14.08 12.23
C THR A 260 -21.10 15.56 12.19
N ALA A 261 -20.19 16.48 12.55
CA ALA A 261 -20.43 17.91 12.41
C ALA A 261 -20.62 18.34 10.95
N VAL A 262 -19.81 17.82 10.03
CA VAL A 262 -19.96 18.06 8.59
C VAL A 262 -21.25 17.41 8.06
N ALA A 263 -21.54 16.17 8.46
CA ALA A 263 -22.77 15.47 8.10
C ALA A 263 -24.01 16.22 8.62
N THR A 264 -23.96 16.76 9.84
CA THR A 264 -25.04 17.59 10.42
C THR A 264 -25.23 18.87 9.63
N SER A 265 -24.14 19.53 9.19
CA SER A 265 -24.23 20.69 8.31
C SER A 265 -24.86 20.36 6.95
N GLN A 266 -24.55 19.17 6.38
CA GLN A 266 -25.21 18.68 5.16
C GLN A 266 -26.71 18.41 5.39
N SER A 267 -27.05 17.74 6.49
CA SER A 267 -28.43 17.45 6.88
C SER A 267 -29.24 18.70 7.15
N LEU A 268 -28.65 19.73 7.78
CA LEU A 268 -29.29 21.02 7.98
C LEU A 268 -29.58 21.71 6.65
N ALA A 269 -28.63 21.69 5.72
CA ALA A 269 -28.85 22.24 4.37
C ALA A 269 -29.96 21.50 3.62
N ASP A 270 -30.05 20.17 3.78
CA ASP A 270 -31.16 19.36 3.25
C ASP A 270 -32.50 19.70 3.89
N GLY A 271 -32.54 19.85 5.22
CA GLY A 271 -33.73 20.25 5.95
C GLY A 271 -34.23 21.63 5.55
N VAL A 272 -33.33 22.62 5.44
CA VAL A 272 -33.66 23.98 4.98
C VAL A 272 -34.19 23.95 3.55
N PHE A 273 -33.55 23.19 2.65
CA PHE A 273 -34.03 23.06 1.28
C PHE A 273 -35.40 22.40 1.21
N LEU A 274 -35.62 21.30 1.94
CA LEU A 274 -36.91 20.61 1.96
C LEU A 274 -38.01 21.50 2.55
N GLY A 275 -37.71 22.24 3.61
CA GLY A 275 -38.61 23.25 4.18
C GLY A 275 -38.97 24.33 3.16
N PHE A 276 -37.96 24.90 2.49
CA PHE A 276 -38.17 25.86 1.41
C PHE A 276 -39.05 25.30 0.28
N LEU A 277 -38.82 24.05 -0.16
CA LEU A 277 -39.64 23.39 -1.17
C LEU A 277 -41.10 23.28 -0.76
N PHE A 278 -41.38 22.83 0.46
CA PHE A 278 -42.74 22.70 0.96
C PHE A 278 -43.42 24.05 1.13
N THR A 279 -42.72 25.06 1.66
CA THR A 279 -43.26 26.42 1.78
C THR A 279 -43.56 27.03 0.41
N ALA A 280 -42.64 26.92 -0.55
CA ALA A 280 -42.84 27.42 -1.91
C ALA A 280 -44.03 26.72 -2.61
N THR A 281 -44.14 25.40 -2.45
CA THR A 281 -45.26 24.62 -2.99
C THR A 281 -46.58 24.99 -2.31
N ALA A 282 -46.59 25.17 -0.99
CA ALA A 282 -47.78 25.56 -0.23
C ALA A 282 -48.26 26.98 -0.58
N LEU A 283 -47.34 27.94 -0.71
CA LEU A 283 -47.66 29.31 -1.16
C LEU A 283 -48.22 29.29 -2.59
N THR A 284 -47.59 28.54 -3.49
CA THR A 284 -48.09 28.38 -4.87
C THR A 284 -49.49 27.77 -4.85
N LEU A 285 -49.71 26.69 -4.09
CA LEU A 285 -51.02 26.05 -3.96
C LEU A 285 -52.06 27.01 -3.37
N SER A 286 -51.70 27.81 -2.35
CA SER A 286 -52.58 28.82 -1.77
C SER A 286 -53.01 29.85 -2.83
N THR A 287 -52.07 30.39 -3.61
CA THR A 287 -52.41 31.32 -4.69
C THR A 287 -53.29 30.70 -5.77
N VAL A 288 -53.01 29.43 -6.13
CA VAL A 288 -53.80 28.65 -7.09
C VAL A 288 -55.22 28.43 -6.58
N LEU A 289 -55.41 28.08 -5.30
CA LEU A 289 -56.73 27.89 -4.72
C LEU A 289 -57.50 29.22 -4.58
N SER A 290 -56.84 30.31 -4.20
CA SER A 290 -57.49 31.63 -4.08
C SER A 290 -57.94 32.18 -5.43
N LYS A 291 -57.05 32.17 -6.44
CA LYS A 291 -57.37 32.67 -7.79
C LYS A 291 -58.24 31.68 -8.57
N GLY A 292 -57.99 30.39 -8.44
CA GLY A 292 -58.80 29.33 -9.03
C GLY A 292 -60.21 29.29 -8.45
N GLY A 293 -60.37 29.51 -7.14
CA GLY A 293 -61.68 29.63 -6.50
C GLY A 293 -62.49 30.84 -7.01
N ALA A 294 -61.82 31.94 -7.37
CA ALA A 294 -62.47 33.05 -8.07
C ALA A 294 -62.97 32.63 -9.47
N LEU A 295 -62.16 31.90 -10.24
CA LEU A 295 -62.55 31.36 -11.56
C LEU A 295 -63.71 30.36 -11.47
N VAL A 296 -63.80 29.59 -10.38
CA VAL A 296 -64.94 28.69 -10.12
C VAL A 296 -66.21 29.50 -9.84
N ARG A 297 -66.12 30.58 -9.04
CA ARG A 297 -67.26 31.47 -8.79
C ARG A 297 -67.75 32.18 -10.04
N GLU A 298 -66.84 32.51 -10.96
CA GLU A 298 -67.14 33.09 -12.28
C GLU A 298 -67.69 32.06 -13.29
N GLY A 299 -67.78 30.77 -12.93
CA GLY A 299 -68.24 29.70 -13.83
C GLY A 299 -67.24 29.32 -14.93
N ARG A 300 -65.99 29.79 -14.86
CA ARG A 300 -64.93 29.56 -15.86
C ARG A 300 -64.14 28.27 -15.61
N MET A 301 -64.26 27.67 -14.43
CA MET A 301 -63.67 26.38 -14.05
C MET A 301 -64.65 25.60 -13.17
N THR A 302 -64.58 24.26 -13.20
CA THR A 302 -65.32 23.43 -12.24
C THR A 302 -64.54 23.21 -10.94
N GLN A 303 -65.21 22.70 -9.91
CA GLN A 303 -64.56 22.30 -8.66
C GLN A 303 -63.60 21.10 -8.88
N GLY A 304 -63.98 20.19 -9.78
CA GLY A 304 -63.14 19.10 -10.25
C GLY A 304 -61.87 19.59 -10.95
N ASP A 305 -62.01 20.53 -11.89
CA ASP A 305 -60.88 21.13 -12.62
C ASP A 305 -59.90 21.80 -11.66
N LEU A 306 -60.39 22.55 -10.67
CA LEU A 306 -59.55 23.17 -9.65
C LEU A 306 -58.80 22.13 -8.80
N THR A 307 -59.45 21.01 -8.47
CA THR A 307 -58.84 19.92 -7.69
C THR A 307 -57.76 19.20 -8.51
N SER A 308 -58.03 18.92 -9.78
CA SER A 308 -57.05 18.38 -10.72
C SER A 308 -55.85 19.33 -10.86
N TYR A 309 -56.11 20.62 -11.01
CA TYR A 309 -55.10 21.66 -11.14
C TYR A 309 -54.20 21.76 -9.89
N ALA A 310 -54.79 21.78 -8.69
CA ALA A 310 -54.07 21.75 -7.42
C ALA A 310 -53.14 20.53 -7.31
N THR A 311 -53.62 19.36 -7.71
CA THR A 311 -52.86 18.11 -7.67
C THR A 311 -51.71 18.11 -8.69
N TYR A 312 -51.94 18.59 -9.91
CA TYR A 312 -50.87 18.73 -10.92
C TYR A 312 -49.80 19.74 -10.51
N THR A 313 -50.18 20.81 -9.80
CA THR A 313 -49.23 21.79 -9.25
C THR A 313 -48.27 21.14 -8.26
N PHE A 314 -48.77 20.25 -7.39
CA PHE A 314 -47.94 19.47 -6.49
C PHE A 314 -47.02 18.49 -7.23
N LEU A 315 -47.54 17.75 -8.21
CA LEU A 315 -46.76 16.82 -9.02
C LEU A 315 -45.67 17.51 -9.83
N LEU A 316 -45.90 18.73 -10.29
CA LEU A 316 -44.90 19.57 -10.98
C LEU A 316 -43.69 19.83 -10.07
N GLY A 317 -43.93 20.23 -8.82
CA GLY A 317 -42.86 20.45 -7.83
C GLY A 317 -42.07 19.18 -7.52
N ALA A 318 -42.76 18.06 -7.29
CA ALA A 318 -42.13 16.76 -7.05
C ALA A 318 -41.33 16.25 -8.27
N GLY A 319 -41.84 16.47 -9.48
CA GLY A 319 -41.15 16.15 -10.73
C GLY A 319 -39.84 16.93 -10.87
N ALA A 320 -39.90 18.26 -10.68
CA ALA A 320 -38.74 19.16 -10.78
C ALA A 320 -37.62 18.78 -9.78
N ALA A 321 -37.96 18.52 -8.52
CA ALA A 321 -36.99 18.07 -7.52
C ALA A 321 -36.33 16.73 -7.89
N GLY A 322 -37.12 15.80 -8.46
CA GLY A 322 -36.62 14.51 -8.92
C GLY A 322 -35.62 14.61 -10.08
N VAL A 323 -35.81 15.56 -11.01
CA VAL A 323 -34.87 15.81 -12.12
C VAL A 323 -33.50 16.21 -11.57
N THR A 324 -33.45 17.12 -10.60
CA THR A 324 -32.16 17.56 -10.04
C THR A 324 -31.47 16.47 -9.24
N LYS A 325 -32.22 15.71 -8.44
CA LYS A 325 -31.68 14.55 -7.70
C LYS A 325 -31.05 13.54 -8.66
N ALA A 326 -31.80 13.12 -9.69
CA ALA A 326 -31.32 12.11 -10.63
C ALA A 326 -30.13 12.61 -11.47
N ARG A 327 -30.03 13.92 -11.76
CA ARG A 327 -28.84 14.51 -12.39
C ARG A 327 -27.58 14.36 -11.52
N GLY A 328 -27.70 14.58 -10.21
CA GLY A 328 -26.60 14.41 -9.26
C GLY A 328 -26.12 12.96 -9.20
N GLU A 329 -27.05 12.04 -8.97
CA GLU A 329 -26.78 10.59 -8.93
C GLU A 329 -26.15 10.09 -10.25
N PHE A 330 -26.61 10.61 -11.40
CA PHE A 330 -26.07 10.21 -12.70
C PHE A 330 -24.61 10.64 -12.85
N LYS A 331 -24.26 11.84 -12.39
CA LYS A 331 -22.88 12.33 -12.40
C LYS A 331 -21.97 11.45 -11.54
N ASP A 332 -22.45 11.07 -10.35
CA ASP A 332 -21.71 10.21 -9.42
C ASP A 332 -21.49 8.81 -10.01
N GLY A 333 -22.50 8.25 -10.66
CA GLY A 333 -22.40 6.99 -11.39
C GLY A 333 -21.38 6.98 -12.51
N VAL A 334 -21.38 8.04 -13.34
CA VAL A 334 -20.40 8.18 -14.42
C VAL A 334 -18.99 8.33 -13.87
N ALA A 335 -18.81 9.00 -12.73
CA ALA A 335 -17.52 9.09 -12.06
C ALA A 335 -17.04 7.71 -11.57
N ALA A 336 -17.91 6.94 -10.90
CA ALA A 336 -17.60 5.59 -10.42
C ALA A 336 -17.25 4.62 -11.57
N SER A 337 -17.90 4.76 -12.73
CA SER A 337 -17.61 3.94 -13.90
C SER A 337 -16.18 4.10 -14.44
N GLY A 338 -15.54 5.24 -14.19
CA GLY A 338 -14.16 5.48 -14.64
C GLY A 338 -13.17 4.50 -14.04
N ALA A 339 -13.33 4.16 -12.76
CA ALA A 339 -12.52 3.15 -12.08
C ALA A 339 -12.74 1.74 -12.66
N VAL A 340 -13.99 1.40 -12.96
CA VAL A 340 -14.36 0.11 -13.59
C VAL A 340 -13.70 -0.02 -14.97
N TRP A 341 -13.77 1.03 -15.80
CA TRP A 341 -13.18 1.00 -17.13
C TRP A 341 -11.67 0.96 -17.11
N ARG A 342 -11.05 1.71 -16.20
CA ARG A 342 -9.60 1.66 -16.04
C ARG A 342 -9.14 0.25 -15.68
N ALA A 343 -9.79 -0.40 -14.70
CA ALA A 343 -9.43 -1.77 -14.32
C ALA A 343 -9.60 -2.78 -15.46
N ILE A 344 -10.64 -2.63 -16.29
CA ILE A 344 -10.87 -3.50 -17.45
C ILE A 344 -9.84 -3.26 -18.55
N ASP A 345 -9.55 -2.00 -18.90
CA ASP A 345 -8.67 -1.66 -20.01
C ASP A 345 -7.18 -1.87 -19.70
N GLU A 346 -6.78 -1.72 -18.45
CA GLU A 346 -5.43 -2.03 -18.00
C GLU A 346 -5.20 -3.54 -17.84
N GLY A 347 -6.27 -4.36 -17.91
CA GLY A 347 -6.16 -5.81 -17.94
C GLY A 347 -5.70 -6.29 -19.33
N GLY A 348 -4.83 -7.30 -19.35
CA GLY A 348 -4.50 -8.05 -20.55
C GLY A 348 -5.47 -9.21 -20.79
N GLU A 349 -5.18 -10.05 -21.78
CA GLU A 349 -5.90 -11.32 -21.93
C GLU A 349 -5.44 -12.33 -20.88
N VAL A 350 -6.40 -12.96 -20.20
CA VAL A 350 -6.11 -14.05 -19.27
C VAL A 350 -5.47 -15.18 -20.06
N GLY A 351 -4.20 -15.41 -19.83
CA GLY A 351 -3.43 -16.40 -20.59
C GLY A 351 -2.98 -15.94 -21.98
N GLY A 352 -2.78 -14.62 -22.21
CA GLY A 352 -2.24 -14.05 -23.46
C GLY A 352 -0.79 -13.50 -23.44
N GLY A 353 -0.10 -13.40 -22.29
CA GLY A 353 1.31 -12.95 -22.25
C GLY A 353 2.28 -13.88 -22.99
N ALA A 354 3.32 -13.40 -23.66
CA ALA A 354 4.28 -14.27 -24.37
C ALA A 354 4.71 -15.45 -23.47
N GLU A 355 4.67 -16.69 -24.00
CA GLU A 355 5.17 -17.89 -23.31
C GLU A 355 6.70 -17.86 -23.18
N VAL A 356 7.24 -16.81 -22.59
CA VAL A 356 8.60 -16.83 -22.08
C VAL A 356 8.54 -17.68 -20.80
N GLY A 357 9.30 -18.76 -20.74
CA GLY A 357 9.26 -19.70 -19.61
C GLY A 357 8.27 -20.87 -19.75
N GLY A 358 8.16 -21.47 -20.94
CA GLY A 358 7.47 -22.76 -21.16
C GLY A 358 7.96 -23.90 -20.26
N GLU A 359 7.55 -25.15 -20.54
CA GLU A 359 7.99 -26.30 -19.73
C GLU A 359 9.51 -26.43 -19.72
N VAL A 360 10.08 -26.41 -18.52
CA VAL A 360 11.53 -26.46 -18.30
C VAL A 360 12.05 -27.85 -18.70
N GLU A 361 13.15 -27.90 -19.45
CA GLU A 361 13.70 -29.15 -20.00
C GLU A 361 14.43 -30.00 -18.93
N ASP A 362 15.16 -29.34 -18.03
CA ASP A 362 15.87 -29.99 -16.92
C ASP A 362 15.90 -29.14 -15.64
N GLY A 363 16.68 -29.55 -14.65
CA GLY A 363 16.74 -28.85 -13.36
C GLY A 363 17.83 -27.78 -13.24
N ARG A 364 18.62 -27.51 -14.29
CA ARG A 364 19.77 -26.60 -14.18
C ARG A 364 19.30 -25.15 -14.00
N ILE A 365 19.99 -24.40 -13.14
CA ILE A 365 19.74 -22.97 -12.92
C ILE A 365 21.00 -22.19 -13.26
N GLU A 366 20.87 -21.16 -14.08
CA GLU A 366 21.95 -20.26 -14.48
C GLU A 366 21.49 -18.81 -14.28
N VAL A 367 22.11 -18.12 -13.33
CA VAL A 367 21.92 -16.70 -13.03
C VAL A 367 23.23 -16.00 -13.35
N GLU A 368 23.20 -15.03 -14.26
CA GLU A 368 24.38 -14.30 -14.72
C GLU A 368 24.16 -12.79 -14.55
N GLY A 369 24.96 -12.15 -13.69
CA GLY A 369 24.97 -10.70 -13.48
C GLY A 369 23.61 -10.10 -13.09
N LEU A 370 22.76 -10.85 -12.40
CA LEU A 370 21.37 -10.47 -12.14
C LEU A 370 21.28 -9.21 -11.27
N THR A 371 20.64 -8.19 -11.83
CA THR A 371 20.32 -6.94 -11.14
C THR A 371 18.82 -6.76 -11.10
N TYR A 372 18.25 -6.61 -9.91
CA TYR A 372 16.80 -6.52 -9.72
C TYR A 372 16.43 -5.44 -8.69
N ALA A 373 15.40 -4.66 -9.02
CA ALA A 373 14.75 -3.73 -8.12
C ALA A 373 13.22 -3.87 -8.23
N TYR A 374 12.51 -3.79 -7.10
CA TYR A 374 11.05 -3.90 -7.12
C TYR A 374 10.40 -2.78 -7.96
N PRO A 375 9.53 -3.10 -8.93
CA PRO A 375 8.80 -2.10 -9.69
C PRO A 375 7.99 -1.18 -8.79
N GLY A 376 8.18 0.14 -8.92
CA GLY A 376 7.47 1.15 -8.13
C GLY A 376 8.09 1.50 -6.77
N GLY A 377 9.18 0.85 -6.36
CA GLY A 377 9.94 1.22 -5.16
C GLY A 377 10.83 2.45 -5.36
N ASP A 378 11.66 2.76 -4.35
CA ASP A 378 12.66 3.85 -4.36
C ASP A 378 13.83 3.64 -5.35
N GLY A 379 13.77 2.60 -6.19
CA GLY A 379 14.82 2.21 -7.12
C GLY A 379 15.98 1.46 -6.47
N ARG A 380 15.89 1.11 -5.18
CA ARG A 380 16.93 0.34 -4.49
C ARG A 380 17.03 -1.06 -5.07
N LYS A 381 18.25 -1.42 -5.46
CA LYS A 381 18.58 -2.76 -5.94
C LYS A 381 18.51 -3.74 -4.76
N VAL A 382 17.73 -4.79 -4.94
CA VAL A 382 17.67 -5.94 -4.02
C VAL A 382 18.72 -6.96 -4.40
N LEU A 383 18.94 -7.14 -5.71
CA LEU A 383 20.02 -7.95 -6.29
C LEU A 383 20.87 -7.03 -7.16
N ASP A 384 22.19 -7.14 -7.08
CA ASP A 384 23.13 -6.27 -7.79
C ASP A 384 24.25 -7.10 -8.41
N GLY A 385 24.10 -7.53 -9.67
CA GLY A 385 25.11 -8.35 -10.33
C GLY A 385 25.32 -9.72 -9.68
N MET A 386 24.25 -10.40 -9.28
CA MET A 386 24.33 -11.74 -8.67
C MET A 386 24.62 -12.81 -9.74
N ASP A 387 25.61 -13.66 -9.46
CA ASP A 387 25.89 -14.87 -10.25
C ASP A 387 25.59 -16.12 -9.41
N LEU A 388 24.86 -17.08 -9.97
CA LEU A 388 24.54 -18.35 -9.31
C LEU A 388 24.35 -19.45 -10.35
N LYS A 389 25.02 -20.58 -10.16
CA LYS A 389 24.87 -21.76 -11.01
C LYS A 389 24.53 -22.99 -10.19
N VAL A 390 23.41 -23.64 -10.49
CA VAL A 390 22.98 -24.88 -9.82
C VAL A 390 22.89 -25.98 -10.86
N GLU A 391 23.59 -27.08 -10.63
CA GLU A 391 23.57 -28.24 -11.53
C GLU A 391 22.32 -29.09 -11.32
N ARG A 392 21.96 -29.86 -12.33
CA ARG A 392 20.76 -30.70 -12.29
C ARG A 392 20.85 -31.73 -11.15
N GLY A 393 19.80 -31.79 -10.34
CA GLY A 393 19.66 -32.74 -9.23
C GLY A 393 20.45 -32.36 -7.97
N GLU A 394 21.10 -31.19 -7.98
CA GLU A 394 21.85 -30.67 -6.84
C GLU A 394 20.88 -30.09 -5.79
N VAL A 395 21.20 -30.27 -4.50
CA VAL A 395 20.53 -29.59 -3.40
C VAL A 395 21.41 -28.43 -2.93
N VAL A 396 20.98 -27.20 -3.19
CA VAL A 396 21.73 -25.98 -2.84
C VAL A 396 21.01 -25.19 -1.75
N GLY A 397 21.72 -24.90 -0.66
CA GLY A 397 21.26 -24.04 0.41
C GLY A 397 21.56 -22.56 0.12
N LEU A 398 20.58 -21.67 0.25
CA LEU A 398 20.76 -20.22 0.17
C LEU A 398 20.66 -19.61 1.57
N VAL A 399 21.75 -19.00 2.03
CA VAL A 399 21.86 -18.43 3.39
C VAL A 399 22.26 -16.96 3.33
N GLY A 400 21.95 -16.19 4.38
CA GLY A 400 22.31 -14.77 4.46
C GLY A 400 21.25 -13.89 5.13
N LYS A 401 21.61 -12.68 5.56
CA LYS A 401 20.76 -11.82 6.40
C LYS A 401 19.35 -11.59 5.82
N ASN A 402 18.38 -11.30 6.71
CA ASN A 402 17.05 -10.90 6.28
C ASN A 402 17.12 -9.68 5.36
N GLY A 403 16.41 -9.74 4.23
CA GLY A 403 16.47 -8.69 3.21
C GLY A 403 17.63 -8.79 2.22
N SER A 404 18.46 -9.85 2.24
CA SER A 404 19.53 -10.05 1.25
C SER A 404 19.05 -10.44 -0.15
N GLY A 405 17.75 -10.72 -0.31
CA GLY A 405 17.12 -11.03 -1.61
C GLY A 405 16.78 -12.51 -1.84
N LYS A 406 16.94 -13.41 -0.85
CA LYS A 406 16.70 -14.87 -0.98
C LYS A 406 15.30 -15.22 -1.52
N SER A 407 14.23 -14.75 -0.88
CA SER A 407 12.85 -14.95 -1.32
C SER A 407 12.56 -14.26 -2.67
N THR A 408 13.28 -13.18 -2.98
CA THR A 408 13.20 -12.50 -4.28
C THR A 408 13.76 -13.40 -5.37
N VAL A 409 14.91 -14.05 -5.14
CA VAL A 409 15.47 -15.05 -6.06
C VAL A 409 14.48 -16.19 -6.28
N ALA A 410 13.82 -16.70 -5.24
CA ALA A 410 12.80 -17.75 -5.38
C ALA A 410 11.66 -17.35 -6.34
N MET A 411 11.16 -16.12 -6.22
CA MET A 411 10.11 -15.58 -7.09
C MET A 411 10.58 -15.31 -8.53
N ILE A 412 11.83 -14.88 -8.68
CA ILE A 412 12.46 -14.70 -9.99
C ILE A 412 12.66 -16.05 -10.67
N LEU A 413 13.17 -17.07 -9.98
CA LEU A 413 13.32 -18.44 -10.52
C LEU A 413 11.98 -19.03 -10.95
N LYS A 414 10.91 -18.75 -10.20
CA LYS A 414 9.57 -19.13 -10.62
C LYS A 414 9.09 -18.34 -11.83
N GLY A 415 9.64 -17.17 -12.15
CA GLY A 415 9.19 -16.31 -13.25
C GLY A 415 8.01 -15.42 -12.92
N LEU A 416 7.70 -15.25 -11.64
CA LEU A 416 6.66 -14.33 -11.17
C LEU A 416 7.20 -12.91 -11.02
N TYR A 417 8.51 -12.77 -10.72
CA TYR A 417 9.19 -11.49 -10.66
C TYR A 417 10.13 -11.34 -11.86
N HIS A 418 9.75 -10.50 -12.82
CA HIS A 418 10.52 -10.33 -14.07
C HIS A 418 10.61 -8.87 -14.52
N ARG A 419 9.59 -8.04 -14.22
CA ARG A 419 9.55 -6.63 -14.65
C ARG A 419 10.57 -5.77 -13.92
N GLY A 420 11.00 -6.20 -12.73
CA GLY A 420 12.03 -5.52 -11.95
C GLY A 420 13.47 -5.83 -12.35
N ILE A 421 13.70 -6.74 -13.31
CA ILE A 421 15.05 -7.09 -13.78
C ILE A 421 15.61 -5.92 -14.60
N GLN A 422 16.70 -5.33 -14.11
CA GLN A 422 17.38 -4.18 -14.73
C GLN A 422 18.58 -4.59 -15.59
N GLY A 423 19.11 -5.79 -15.37
CA GLY A 423 20.27 -6.33 -16.08
C GLY A 423 20.60 -7.76 -15.65
N GLY A 424 21.44 -8.42 -16.45
CA GLY A 424 21.75 -9.85 -16.29
C GLY A 424 20.72 -10.76 -16.97
N SER A 425 20.86 -12.07 -16.77
CA SER A 425 19.91 -13.07 -17.27
C SER A 425 19.68 -14.19 -16.25
N VAL A 426 18.49 -14.79 -16.30
CA VAL A 426 18.12 -15.94 -15.47
C VAL A 426 17.57 -17.01 -16.38
N LYS A 427 18.19 -18.19 -16.38
CA LYS A 427 17.73 -19.36 -17.13
C LYS A 427 17.48 -20.52 -16.19
N VAL A 428 16.37 -21.21 -16.41
CA VAL A 428 16.01 -22.45 -15.72
C VAL A 428 15.75 -23.52 -16.78
N GLY A 429 16.48 -24.62 -16.69
CA GLY A 429 16.56 -25.70 -17.68
C GLY A 429 16.68 -25.21 -19.12
N GLY A 430 17.67 -24.34 -19.36
CA GLY A 430 17.99 -23.77 -20.66
C GLY A 430 17.05 -22.68 -21.17
N LYS A 431 15.95 -22.38 -20.46
CA LYS A 431 14.97 -21.37 -20.85
C LYS A 431 15.08 -20.12 -19.99
N GLU A 432 15.09 -18.97 -20.65
CA GLU A 432 15.07 -17.68 -19.95
C GLU A 432 13.76 -17.50 -19.18
N VAL A 433 13.89 -17.02 -17.95
CA VAL A 433 12.76 -16.82 -17.05
C VAL A 433 12.12 -15.47 -17.31
N GLY A 434 10.82 -15.45 -17.59
CA GLY A 434 10.08 -14.22 -17.87
C GLY A 434 8.59 -14.46 -18.10
N GLY A 435 7.86 -13.45 -18.55
CA GLY A 435 6.50 -13.61 -19.08
C GLY A 435 5.36 -13.75 -18.05
N GLY A 436 5.64 -13.61 -16.74
CA GLY A 436 4.63 -13.42 -15.68
C GLY A 436 3.78 -14.63 -15.30
N ARG A 437 3.74 -15.69 -16.14
CA ARG A 437 2.93 -16.90 -15.88
C ARG A 437 3.62 -17.97 -15.03
N GLY A 438 4.88 -17.73 -14.72
CA GLY A 438 5.75 -18.61 -13.99
C GLY A 438 6.15 -19.90 -14.75
N ALA A 439 7.41 -20.30 -14.61
CA ALA A 439 8.00 -21.44 -15.28
C ALA A 439 7.29 -22.75 -14.89
N LYS A 440 6.84 -23.51 -15.90
CA LYS A 440 6.28 -24.86 -15.70
C LYS A 440 7.40 -25.83 -15.36
N GLY A 441 7.24 -26.62 -14.30
CA GLY A 441 8.28 -27.52 -13.79
C GLY A 441 9.14 -26.91 -12.66
N VAL A 442 8.94 -25.62 -12.33
CA VAL A 442 9.50 -24.98 -11.14
C VAL A 442 8.41 -24.84 -10.09
N ASN A 443 8.63 -25.38 -8.89
CA ASN A 443 7.70 -25.27 -7.77
C ASN A 443 8.32 -24.46 -6.66
N VAL A 444 7.53 -23.58 -6.03
CA VAL A 444 7.99 -22.77 -4.90
C VAL A 444 7.04 -22.97 -3.73
N VAL A 445 7.61 -23.29 -2.58
CA VAL A 445 6.91 -23.33 -1.29
C VAL A 445 7.40 -22.14 -0.50
N MET A 446 6.50 -21.19 -0.26
CA MET A 446 6.80 -19.99 0.52
C MET A 446 6.64 -20.24 2.01
N GLN A 447 7.31 -19.41 2.82
CA GLN A 447 7.16 -19.39 4.28
C GLN A 447 5.68 -19.32 4.69
N GLU A 448 4.91 -18.39 4.12
CA GLU A 448 3.45 -18.34 4.27
C GLU A 448 2.75 -19.06 3.11
N VAL A 449 2.24 -20.25 3.37
CA VAL A 449 1.51 -21.05 2.38
C VAL A 449 0.10 -20.49 2.17
N GLY A 450 -0.18 -20.03 0.94
CA GLY A 450 -1.52 -19.59 0.53
C GLY A 450 -2.49 -20.75 0.29
N PHE A 451 -3.77 -20.55 0.60
CA PHE A 451 -4.84 -21.54 0.47
C PHE A 451 -6.05 -20.98 -0.27
N VAL A 452 -6.73 -21.84 -1.02
CA VAL A 452 -8.05 -21.55 -1.57
C VAL A 452 -9.13 -22.29 -0.79
N ASP A 453 -10.36 -21.75 -0.78
CA ASP A 453 -11.50 -22.49 -0.22
C ASP A 453 -11.78 -23.72 -1.08
N GLY A 454 -11.43 -24.88 -0.54
CA GLY A 454 -11.47 -26.16 -1.22
C GLY A 454 -11.11 -27.29 -0.27
N THR A 455 -10.94 -28.49 -0.80
CA THR A 455 -10.51 -29.66 -0.04
C THR A 455 -9.00 -29.66 0.19
N VAL A 456 -8.50 -30.54 1.07
CA VAL A 456 -7.05 -30.77 1.21
C VAL A 456 -6.47 -31.21 -0.13
N MET A 457 -7.12 -32.16 -0.81
CA MET A 457 -6.70 -32.65 -2.13
C MET A 457 -6.66 -31.54 -3.17
N GLU A 458 -7.70 -30.71 -3.26
CA GLU A 458 -7.74 -29.58 -4.19
C GLU A 458 -6.62 -28.57 -3.92
N ASN A 459 -6.26 -28.36 -2.65
CA ASN A 459 -5.16 -27.49 -2.27
C ASN A 459 -3.78 -28.12 -2.53
N VAL A 460 -3.62 -29.44 -2.38
CA VAL A 460 -2.36 -30.15 -2.73
C VAL A 460 -2.14 -30.12 -4.25
N LEU A 461 -3.20 -30.35 -5.02
CA LEU A 461 -3.15 -30.39 -6.49
C LEU A 461 -3.29 -29.00 -7.14
N TYR A 462 -3.34 -27.92 -6.35
CA TYR A 462 -3.61 -26.57 -6.84
C TYR A 462 -2.56 -26.09 -7.85
N GLY A 463 -3.02 -25.61 -9.01
CA GLY A 463 -2.15 -25.08 -10.07
C GLY A 463 -1.42 -26.13 -10.92
N ARG A 464 -1.82 -27.41 -10.83
CA ARG A 464 -1.22 -28.51 -11.59
C ARG A 464 -2.00 -28.81 -12.87
N GLN A 465 -1.28 -29.00 -13.98
CA GLN A 465 -1.84 -29.43 -15.26
C GLN A 465 -1.65 -30.95 -15.39
N GLY A 466 -2.74 -31.71 -15.52
CA GLY A 466 -2.74 -33.18 -15.62
C GLY A 466 -3.82 -33.83 -14.75
N GLU A 467 -4.18 -35.07 -15.07
CA GLU A 467 -5.06 -35.89 -14.23
C GLU A 467 -4.25 -36.51 -13.09
N PHE A 468 -4.10 -35.75 -12.00
CA PHE A 468 -3.52 -36.27 -10.76
C PHE A 468 -4.64 -36.83 -9.89
N GLY A 469 -4.59 -38.14 -9.63
CA GLY A 469 -5.55 -38.83 -8.78
C GLY A 469 -5.23 -38.75 -7.29
N GLU A 470 -6.10 -39.36 -6.49
CA GLU A 470 -5.95 -39.48 -5.04
C GLU A 470 -4.63 -40.17 -4.63
N ASP A 471 -4.12 -41.08 -5.45
CA ASP A 471 -2.88 -41.80 -5.18
C ASP A 471 -1.65 -40.90 -5.20
N GLU A 472 -1.58 -39.93 -6.11
CA GLU A 472 -0.50 -38.95 -6.12
C GLU A 472 -0.57 -38.05 -4.89
N CYS A 473 -1.78 -37.64 -4.51
CA CYS A 473 -2.01 -36.85 -3.30
C CYS A 473 -1.57 -37.62 -2.05
N ARG A 474 -1.95 -38.90 -1.92
CA ARG A 474 -1.56 -39.78 -0.82
C ARG A 474 -0.04 -39.98 -0.79
N ARG A 475 0.60 -40.16 -1.95
CA ARG A 475 2.05 -40.31 -2.07
C ARG A 475 2.80 -39.08 -1.54
N VAL A 476 2.38 -37.87 -1.91
CA VAL A 476 3.08 -36.65 -1.44
C VAL A 476 2.74 -36.32 0.01
N LEU A 477 1.52 -36.63 0.47
CA LEU A 477 1.10 -36.42 1.85
C LEU A 477 1.84 -37.35 2.81
N SER A 478 2.10 -38.60 2.43
CA SER A 478 2.84 -39.54 3.29
C SER A 478 4.29 -39.10 3.52
N VAL A 479 4.95 -38.55 2.48
CA VAL A 479 6.31 -38.00 2.55
C VAL A 479 6.41 -36.89 3.61
N VAL A 480 5.38 -36.06 3.71
CA VAL A 480 5.36 -34.92 4.65
C VAL A 480 4.68 -35.26 5.98
N LYS A 481 4.50 -36.55 6.30
CA LYS A 481 3.77 -37.04 7.48
C LYS A 481 2.40 -36.32 7.59
N GLY A 482 1.63 -36.31 6.52
CA GLY A 482 0.33 -35.64 6.43
C GLY A 482 -0.88 -36.56 6.64
N ASP A 483 -0.68 -37.88 6.62
CA ASP A 483 -1.75 -38.87 6.81
C ASP A 483 -2.44 -38.73 8.18
N ASP A 484 -1.70 -38.28 9.20
CA ASP A 484 -2.16 -38.06 10.56
C ASP A 484 -3.27 -37.00 10.64
N PHE A 485 -3.00 -35.79 10.16
CA PHE A 485 -3.97 -34.70 10.23
C PHE A 485 -5.06 -34.88 9.18
N VAL A 486 -4.76 -35.48 8.04
CA VAL A 486 -5.78 -35.80 7.04
C VAL A 486 -6.81 -36.77 7.62
N ALA A 487 -6.37 -37.78 8.39
CA ALA A 487 -7.29 -38.67 9.10
C ALA A 487 -8.10 -37.90 10.18
N GLN A 488 -7.46 -37.02 10.96
CA GLN A 488 -8.12 -36.23 12.01
C GLN A 488 -9.15 -35.24 11.46
N GLU A 489 -8.88 -34.60 10.33
CA GLU A 489 -9.78 -33.63 9.68
C GLU A 489 -10.94 -34.32 8.91
N GLY A 490 -10.96 -35.66 8.86
CA GLY A 490 -12.03 -36.43 8.22
C GLY A 490 -11.81 -36.70 6.73
N GLY A 491 -10.55 -36.76 6.29
CA GLY A 491 -10.13 -37.22 4.97
C GLY A 491 -9.72 -36.09 4.00
N MET A 492 -9.09 -36.49 2.88
CA MET A 492 -8.55 -35.57 1.87
C MET A 492 -9.61 -34.70 1.16
N THR A 493 -10.88 -35.15 1.21
CA THR A 493 -12.03 -34.45 0.62
C THR A 493 -12.66 -33.44 1.59
N LYS A 494 -12.15 -33.30 2.81
CA LYS A 494 -12.64 -32.28 3.75
C LYS A 494 -12.24 -30.88 3.30
N ARG A 495 -13.19 -29.94 3.37
CA ARG A 495 -12.94 -28.51 3.14
C ARG A 495 -12.14 -27.87 4.26
N VAL A 496 -11.03 -27.22 3.89
CA VAL A 496 -10.11 -26.50 4.79
C VAL A 496 -10.57 -25.08 5.15
N GLY A 497 -11.59 -24.57 4.44
CA GLY A 497 -12.16 -23.23 4.62
C GLY A 497 -11.36 -22.11 3.93
N ILE A 498 -11.90 -20.89 3.96
CA ILE A 498 -11.28 -19.71 3.35
C ILE A 498 -9.89 -19.49 3.96
N ASN A 499 -8.87 -19.39 3.11
CA ASN A 499 -7.45 -19.28 3.50
C ASN A 499 -6.98 -20.39 4.46
N GLY A 500 -7.58 -21.59 4.41
CA GLY A 500 -7.16 -22.72 5.24
C GLY A 500 -7.35 -22.48 6.73
N CYS A 501 -8.37 -21.70 7.12
CA CYS A 501 -8.60 -21.30 8.51
C CYS A 501 -8.87 -22.46 9.48
N ARG A 502 -9.16 -23.67 8.97
CA ARG A 502 -9.35 -24.88 9.79
C ARG A 502 -8.07 -25.64 10.09
N LEU A 503 -6.97 -25.31 9.40
CA LEU A 503 -5.69 -25.98 9.58
C LEU A 503 -4.77 -25.17 10.52
N SER A 504 -3.97 -25.87 11.32
CA SER A 504 -2.88 -25.27 12.09
C SER A 504 -1.76 -24.76 11.18
N GLY A 505 -0.87 -23.91 11.69
CA GLY A 505 0.28 -23.42 10.93
C GLY A 505 1.14 -24.55 10.35
N GLY A 506 1.49 -25.54 11.17
CA GLY A 506 2.26 -26.71 10.73
C GLY A 506 1.53 -27.58 9.72
N GLN A 507 0.21 -27.78 9.87
CA GLN A 507 -0.60 -28.51 8.88
C GLN A 507 -0.63 -27.77 7.52
N ARG A 508 -0.79 -26.45 7.55
CA ARG A 508 -0.71 -25.61 6.33
C ARG A 508 0.64 -25.75 5.64
N GLN A 509 1.73 -25.77 6.42
CA GLN A 509 3.08 -25.94 5.90
C GLN A 509 3.29 -27.30 5.25
N ARG A 510 2.84 -28.40 5.90
CA ARG A 510 2.90 -29.76 5.34
C ARG A 510 2.15 -29.86 4.02
N VAL A 511 0.95 -29.28 3.92
CA VAL A 511 0.20 -29.22 2.64
C VAL A 511 0.95 -28.41 1.59
N GLY A 512 1.63 -27.33 1.97
CA GLY A 512 2.50 -26.56 1.07
C GLY A 512 3.67 -27.37 0.53
N LEU A 513 4.35 -28.14 1.40
CA LEU A 513 5.42 -29.06 1.01
C LEU A 513 4.90 -30.16 0.08
N ALA A 514 3.77 -30.80 0.43
CA ALA A 514 3.10 -31.77 -0.43
C ALA A 514 2.79 -31.17 -1.82
N ARG A 515 2.19 -29.97 -1.85
CA ARG A 515 1.92 -29.21 -3.10
C ARG A 515 3.20 -28.97 -3.89
N GLY A 516 4.33 -28.72 -3.22
CA GLY A 516 5.64 -28.57 -3.82
C GLY A 516 6.15 -29.82 -4.53
N LEU A 517 5.85 -31.02 -4.04
CA LEU A 517 6.29 -32.30 -4.61
C LEU A 517 5.37 -32.84 -5.72
N VAL A 518 4.11 -32.39 -5.79
CA VAL A 518 3.16 -32.89 -6.80
C VAL A 518 3.68 -32.69 -8.21
N GLY A 519 3.55 -33.73 -9.03
CA GLY A 519 3.89 -33.68 -10.45
C GLY A 519 5.39 -33.74 -10.73
N ARG A 520 6.21 -34.07 -9.73
CA ARG A 520 7.67 -34.30 -9.84
C ARG A 520 8.39 -33.14 -10.56
N PRO A 521 8.47 -31.96 -9.93
CA PRO A 521 9.09 -30.80 -10.56
C PRO A 521 10.54 -31.05 -10.98
N LYS A 522 11.04 -30.26 -11.93
CA LYS A 522 12.47 -30.23 -12.26
C LYS A 522 13.25 -29.42 -11.24
N VAL A 523 12.63 -28.36 -10.72
CA VAL A 523 13.18 -27.48 -9.69
C VAL A 523 12.16 -27.28 -8.56
N LEU A 524 12.60 -27.49 -7.33
CA LEU A 524 11.82 -27.21 -6.12
C LEU A 524 12.55 -26.15 -5.29
N VAL A 525 11.90 -25.03 -5.03
CA VAL A 525 12.38 -23.96 -4.15
C VAL A 525 11.60 -24.01 -2.85
N LEU A 526 12.30 -24.08 -1.73
CA LEU A 526 11.73 -24.10 -0.39
C LEU A 526 12.21 -22.86 0.36
N ASP A 527 11.28 -21.96 0.70
CA ASP A 527 11.58 -20.70 1.40
C ASP A 527 11.16 -20.78 2.87
N GLU A 528 12.15 -20.94 3.76
CA GLU A 528 12.00 -21.15 5.19
C GLU A 528 10.93 -22.21 5.53
N PRO A 529 11.05 -23.45 4.98
CA PRO A 529 10.02 -24.48 5.10
C PRO A 529 9.74 -24.90 6.55
N ASP A 530 10.64 -24.59 7.48
CA ASP A 530 10.67 -24.96 8.89
C ASP A 530 9.98 -23.96 9.84
N THR A 531 9.67 -22.72 9.40
CA THR A 531 9.20 -21.62 10.29
C THR A 531 8.00 -21.99 11.18
N TYR A 532 7.04 -22.75 10.67
CA TYR A 532 5.78 -23.10 11.35
C TYR A 532 5.73 -24.54 11.85
N LEU A 533 6.87 -25.23 11.83
CA LEU A 533 6.97 -26.63 12.19
C LEU A 533 7.65 -26.78 13.56
N ASP A 534 7.18 -27.73 14.38
CA ASP A 534 7.73 -27.97 15.73
C ASP A 534 9.18 -28.51 15.67
N LYS A 535 9.89 -28.55 16.80
CA LYS A 535 11.31 -28.98 16.86
C LYS A 535 11.59 -30.40 16.31
N ASP A 536 10.61 -31.28 16.28
CA ASP A 536 10.75 -32.64 15.71
C ASP A 536 10.48 -32.70 14.19
N SER A 537 10.36 -31.54 13.53
CA SER A 537 9.90 -31.44 12.14
C SER A 537 10.99 -31.36 11.09
N GLY A 538 12.26 -31.35 11.51
CA GLY A 538 13.39 -31.52 10.59
C GLY A 538 13.23 -32.78 9.72
N ASP A 539 12.63 -33.84 10.28
CA ASP A 539 12.28 -35.07 9.55
C ASP A 539 11.33 -34.85 8.37
N ILE A 540 10.38 -33.92 8.49
CA ILE A 540 9.37 -33.66 7.45
C ILE A 540 10.04 -32.97 6.26
N VAL A 541 10.84 -31.93 6.56
CA VAL A 541 11.60 -31.21 5.54
C VAL A 541 12.64 -32.14 4.91
N ARG A 542 13.34 -32.94 5.73
CA ARG A 542 14.29 -33.97 5.28
C ARG A 542 13.64 -34.96 4.32
N GLY A 543 12.50 -35.55 4.71
CA GLY A 543 11.76 -36.48 3.86
C GLY A 543 11.35 -35.85 2.52
N CYS A 544 10.96 -34.57 2.52
CA CYS A 544 10.66 -33.81 1.30
C CYS A 544 11.91 -33.66 0.40
N VAL A 545 13.04 -33.24 0.97
CA VAL A 545 14.30 -33.05 0.23
C VAL A 545 14.85 -34.37 -0.29
N GLU A 546 14.87 -35.43 0.52
CA GLU A 546 15.29 -36.77 0.13
C GLU A 546 14.41 -37.32 -0.99
N ARG A 547 13.09 -37.14 -0.89
CA ARG A 547 12.18 -37.55 -1.95
C ARG A 547 12.41 -36.79 -3.25
N ALA A 548 12.62 -35.48 -3.18
CA ALA A 548 12.94 -34.66 -4.35
C ALA A 548 14.26 -35.13 -5.00
N ARG A 549 15.27 -35.46 -4.19
CA ARG A 549 16.56 -36.00 -4.62
C ARG A 549 16.42 -37.35 -5.33
N GLU A 550 15.65 -38.28 -4.78
CA GLU A 550 15.35 -39.57 -5.42
C GLU A 550 14.72 -39.41 -6.81
N GLU A 551 13.87 -38.39 -6.97
CA GLU A 551 13.20 -38.09 -8.23
C GLU A 551 14.08 -37.28 -9.22
N GLY A 552 15.32 -36.97 -8.84
CA GLY A 552 16.26 -36.19 -9.65
C GLY A 552 15.90 -34.71 -9.77
N THR A 553 15.14 -34.19 -8.80
CA THR A 553 14.72 -32.78 -8.71
C THR A 553 15.88 -31.94 -8.19
N THR A 554 16.09 -30.77 -8.78
CA THR A 554 17.04 -29.78 -8.25
C THR A 554 16.36 -28.99 -7.14
N VAL A 555 17.00 -28.87 -5.98
CA VAL A 555 16.39 -28.24 -4.80
C VAL A 555 17.16 -26.97 -4.43
N VAL A 556 16.44 -25.86 -4.30
CA VAL A 556 16.97 -24.61 -3.74
C VAL A 556 16.32 -24.39 -2.38
N LEU A 557 17.09 -24.49 -1.31
CA LEU A 557 16.62 -24.46 0.06
C LEU A 557 17.06 -23.17 0.74
N ILE A 558 16.13 -22.27 1.02
CA ILE A 558 16.38 -21.06 1.80
C ILE A 558 16.03 -21.39 3.25
N SER A 559 17.00 -21.41 4.14
CA SER A 559 16.75 -21.58 5.58
C SER A 559 17.86 -20.92 6.40
N HIS A 560 17.53 -20.60 7.63
CA HIS A 560 18.45 -20.14 8.67
C HIS A 560 18.84 -21.24 9.65
N ASP A 561 18.20 -22.41 9.53
CA ASP A 561 18.39 -23.55 10.41
C ASP A 561 19.56 -24.43 9.95
N VAL A 562 20.43 -24.76 10.90
CA VAL A 562 21.66 -25.53 10.66
C VAL A 562 21.35 -26.97 10.23
N ASP A 563 20.33 -27.59 10.83
CA ASP A 563 19.94 -28.96 10.49
C ASP A 563 19.40 -29.04 9.06
N THR A 564 18.62 -28.04 8.66
CA THR A 564 18.09 -27.88 7.31
C THR A 564 19.19 -27.60 6.28
N VAL A 565 20.15 -26.71 6.59
CA VAL A 565 21.31 -26.44 5.74
C VAL A 565 22.20 -27.68 5.58
N GLY A 566 22.30 -28.51 6.62
CA GLY A 566 23.05 -29.77 6.56
C GLY A 566 22.50 -30.82 5.60
N MET A 567 21.29 -30.64 5.08
CA MET A 567 20.70 -31.49 4.04
C MET A 567 21.21 -31.16 2.63
N CYS A 568 21.89 -30.03 2.46
CA CYS A 568 22.36 -29.54 1.16
C CYS A 568 23.66 -30.25 0.73
N ASP A 569 23.89 -30.30 -0.57
CA ASP A 569 25.19 -30.68 -1.14
C ASP A 569 26.15 -29.47 -1.10
N ARG A 570 25.60 -28.27 -1.36
CA ARG A 570 26.34 -27.00 -1.47
C ARG A 570 25.58 -25.87 -0.77
N VAL A 571 26.30 -24.89 -0.23
CA VAL A 571 25.74 -23.73 0.47
C VAL A 571 26.28 -22.45 -0.15
N VAL A 572 25.37 -21.55 -0.50
CA VAL A 572 25.65 -20.26 -1.11
C VAL A 572 25.20 -19.15 -0.17
N GLY A 573 26.14 -18.31 0.24
CA GLY A 573 25.90 -17.13 1.07
C GLY A 573 25.61 -15.90 0.23
N ILE A 574 24.50 -15.22 0.51
CA ILE A 574 24.08 -13.98 -0.16
C ILE A 574 24.13 -12.81 0.84
N GLU A 575 24.90 -11.78 0.49
CA GLU A 575 24.95 -10.52 1.24
C GLU A 575 24.91 -9.34 0.28
N GLY A 576 24.10 -8.32 0.60
CA GLY A 576 23.96 -7.12 -0.25
C GLY A 576 23.46 -7.40 -1.67
N GLY A 577 22.73 -8.51 -1.88
CA GLY A 577 22.25 -8.90 -3.20
C GLY A 577 23.31 -9.52 -4.12
N LYS A 578 24.45 -9.95 -3.56
CA LYS A 578 25.56 -10.64 -4.24
C LYS A 578 25.89 -11.95 -3.55
N VAL A 579 26.43 -12.90 -4.30
CA VAL A 579 27.02 -14.12 -3.71
C VAL A 579 28.37 -13.76 -3.10
N VAL A 580 28.52 -14.00 -1.80
CA VAL A 580 29.74 -13.77 -1.03
C VAL A 580 30.46 -15.05 -0.63
N TYR A 581 29.74 -16.18 -0.65
CA TYR A 581 30.27 -17.48 -0.30
C TYR A 581 29.62 -18.56 -1.17
N ASP A 582 30.40 -19.54 -1.61
CA ASP A 582 29.93 -20.75 -2.29
C ASP A 582 30.86 -21.90 -1.90
N GLY A 583 30.34 -22.88 -1.16
CA GLY A 583 31.13 -23.98 -0.61
C GLY A 583 30.30 -25.23 -0.33
N ASP A 584 30.96 -26.34 -0.01
CA ASP A 584 30.27 -27.59 0.33
C ASP A 584 29.55 -27.47 1.69
N ALA A 585 28.42 -28.17 1.85
CA ALA A 585 27.65 -28.08 3.09
C ALA A 585 28.41 -28.59 4.31
N LYS A 586 29.21 -29.66 4.16
CA LYS A 586 30.01 -30.24 5.26
C LYS A 586 31.09 -29.28 5.74
N GLY A 587 31.84 -28.67 4.81
CA GLY A 587 32.81 -27.62 5.13
C GLY A 587 32.16 -26.44 5.84
N THR A 588 30.99 -26.01 5.35
CA THR A 588 30.21 -24.90 5.93
C THR A 588 29.74 -25.20 7.36
N LEU A 589 29.22 -26.41 7.61
CA LEU A 589 28.81 -26.82 8.96
C LEU A 589 29.99 -26.89 9.93
N ASN A 590 31.15 -27.39 9.50
CA ASN A 590 32.36 -27.44 10.33
C ASN A 590 32.87 -26.04 10.71
N ILE A 591 32.56 -25.02 9.91
CA ILE A 591 32.86 -23.62 10.20
C ILE A 591 31.87 -23.07 11.24
N LEU A 592 30.57 -23.38 11.07
CA LEU A 592 29.50 -22.93 11.97
C LEU A 592 29.58 -23.56 13.38
N ASP A 593 29.92 -24.84 13.47
CA ASP A 593 30.03 -25.58 14.75
C ASP A 593 31.13 -25.02 15.67
N LYS A 594 32.12 -24.32 15.11
CA LYS A 594 33.19 -23.65 15.87
C LYS A 594 32.78 -22.30 16.48
N ASN A 595 31.75 -21.65 15.94
CA ASN A 595 31.37 -20.30 16.32
C ASN A 595 30.19 -20.24 17.31
N GLY A 596 29.60 -21.37 17.70
CA GLY A 596 28.74 -21.50 18.90
C GLY A 596 27.35 -20.83 18.87
N ASP A 597 27.04 -19.99 17.88
CA ASP A 597 25.87 -19.11 17.94
C ASP A 597 24.60 -19.64 17.23
N GLY A 598 24.69 -20.80 16.56
CA GLY A 598 23.54 -21.48 15.94
C GLY A 598 22.79 -20.68 14.88
N LYS A 599 23.29 -19.50 14.47
CA LYS A 599 22.74 -18.66 13.42
C LYS A 599 23.71 -18.56 12.25
N ILE A 600 23.15 -18.71 11.06
CA ILE A 600 23.91 -18.77 9.81
C ILE A 600 23.93 -17.37 9.19
N ASP A 601 25.05 -16.65 9.38
CA ASP A 601 25.33 -15.40 8.67
C ASP A 601 26.35 -15.65 7.54
N ALA A 602 25.98 -15.24 6.31
CA ALA A 602 26.82 -15.43 5.14
C ALA A 602 28.18 -14.72 5.26
N GLY A 603 28.22 -13.56 5.92
CA GLY A 603 29.45 -12.81 6.13
C GLY A 603 30.39 -13.51 7.11
N GLU A 604 29.86 -14.01 8.23
CA GLU A 604 30.64 -14.74 9.24
C GLU A 604 31.17 -16.07 8.69
N ILE A 605 30.38 -16.77 7.88
CA ILE A 605 30.82 -18.01 7.21
C ILE A 605 31.94 -17.70 6.23
N ALA A 606 31.84 -16.63 5.43
CA ALA A 606 32.88 -16.25 4.48
C ALA A 606 34.19 -15.89 5.20
N GLU A 607 34.11 -15.13 6.29
CA GLU A 607 35.27 -14.74 7.10
C GLU A 607 35.93 -15.96 7.78
N ALA A 608 35.13 -16.81 8.41
CA ALA A 608 35.63 -18.01 9.09
C ALA A 608 36.14 -19.08 8.11
N ALA A 609 35.57 -19.17 6.89
CA ALA A 609 36.10 -19.99 5.81
C ALA A 609 37.49 -19.50 5.35
N ALA A 610 37.65 -18.17 5.20
CA ALA A 610 38.93 -17.57 4.84
C ALA A 610 40.01 -17.82 5.90
N GLU A 611 39.65 -17.72 7.18
CA GLU A 611 40.55 -18.01 8.30
C GLU A 611 40.93 -19.51 8.37
N ALA A 612 39.96 -20.41 8.15
CA ALA A 612 40.22 -21.85 8.10
C ALA A 612 41.11 -22.26 6.92
N ALA A 613 40.95 -21.63 5.75
CA ALA A 613 41.81 -21.83 4.59
C ALA A 613 43.24 -21.38 4.89
N LYS A 614 43.42 -20.22 5.52
CA LYS A 614 44.72 -19.71 5.96
C LYS A 614 45.42 -20.67 6.92
N GLY A 615 44.72 -21.17 7.94
CA GLY A 615 45.28 -22.13 8.90
C GLY A 615 45.60 -23.52 8.29
N THR A 616 44.95 -23.89 7.20
CA THR A 616 45.25 -25.14 6.46
C THR A 616 46.48 -24.98 5.57
N ILE A 617 46.62 -23.82 4.91
CA ILE A 617 47.83 -23.44 4.18
C ILE A 617 49.02 -23.41 5.13
N GLU A 618 48.89 -22.79 6.31
CA GLU A 618 49.95 -22.76 7.33
C GLU A 618 50.37 -24.17 7.79
N ARG A 619 49.40 -25.07 8.04
CA ARG A 619 49.70 -26.48 8.38
C ARG A 619 50.38 -27.26 7.25
N ALA A 620 49.90 -27.11 6.02
CA ALA A 620 50.51 -27.74 4.84
C ALA A 620 51.95 -27.23 4.63
N THR A 621 52.18 -25.93 4.84
CA THR A 621 53.52 -25.33 4.77
C THR A 621 54.43 -25.82 5.89
N GLY A 622 53.94 -25.99 7.12
CA GLY A 622 54.71 -26.54 8.22
C GLY A 622 55.07 -28.02 8.07
N VAL A 623 54.23 -28.82 7.40
CA VAL A 623 54.55 -30.21 7.03
C VAL A 623 55.62 -30.23 5.93
N ALA A 624 55.51 -29.37 4.92
CA ALA A 624 56.53 -29.21 3.89
C ALA A 624 57.89 -28.74 4.48
N GLU A 625 57.88 -27.82 5.46
CA GLU A 625 59.08 -27.42 6.20
C GLU A 625 59.75 -28.60 6.91
N LYS A 626 58.97 -29.40 7.64
CA LYS A 626 59.50 -30.56 8.36
C LYS A 626 60.10 -31.58 7.40
N SER A 627 59.43 -31.87 6.28
CA SER A 627 59.94 -32.81 5.28
C SER A 627 61.22 -32.29 4.60
N VAL A 628 61.33 -30.99 4.33
CA VAL A 628 62.55 -30.41 3.74
C VAL A 628 63.70 -30.41 4.75
N ARG A 629 63.47 -30.01 6.01
CA ARG A 629 64.49 -30.06 7.08
C ARG A 629 65.03 -31.48 7.31
N GLN A 630 64.18 -32.48 7.16
CA GLN A 630 64.55 -33.89 7.31
C GLN A 630 65.44 -34.41 6.16
N VAL A 631 65.39 -33.78 4.98
CA VAL A 631 66.20 -34.13 3.80
C VAL A 631 67.47 -33.29 3.70
N THR A 632 67.43 -32.01 4.09
CA THR A 632 68.56 -31.07 3.91
C THR A 632 69.45 -30.92 5.15
N GLY A 633 69.00 -31.32 6.35
CA GLY A 633 69.75 -31.18 7.59
C GLY A 633 69.93 -29.75 8.10
N ASP A 634 69.27 -28.77 7.46
CA ASP A 634 69.37 -27.35 7.78
C ASP A 634 68.20 -26.92 8.68
N GLU A 635 68.46 -26.74 9.98
CA GLU A 635 67.46 -26.29 10.96
C GLU A 635 66.98 -24.84 10.74
N SER A 636 67.70 -24.05 9.93
CA SER A 636 67.34 -22.66 9.64
C SER A 636 66.27 -22.50 8.55
N TYR A 637 65.91 -23.59 7.85
CA TYR A 637 64.99 -23.54 6.72
C TYR A 637 63.54 -23.26 7.16
N LYS A 638 62.99 -22.10 6.81
CA LYS A 638 61.59 -21.72 7.01
C LYS A 638 60.90 -21.49 5.65
N PHE A 639 60.03 -22.41 5.25
CA PHE A 639 59.13 -22.28 4.10
C PHE A 639 58.08 -21.17 4.33
N GLY A 640 57.70 -20.93 5.59
CA GLY A 640 56.80 -19.88 6.05
C GLY A 640 57.25 -18.47 5.66
N ASP A 641 58.56 -18.25 5.45
CA ASP A 641 59.08 -16.95 4.99
C ASP A 641 58.83 -16.73 3.48
N TYR A 642 58.66 -17.80 2.69
CA TYR A 642 58.27 -17.73 1.29
C TYR A 642 56.75 -17.67 1.11
N THR A 643 55.98 -18.43 1.90
CA THR A 643 54.50 -18.36 1.84
C THR A 643 53.94 -17.10 2.47
N ASN A 644 54.53 -16.52 3.52
CA ASN A 644 54.16 -15.17 3.96
C ASN A 644 54.57 -14.11 2.95
N ARG A 645 55.63 -14.33 2.15
CA ARG A 645 55.94 -13.45 1.02
C ARG A 645 54.92 -13.58 -0.09
N PHE A 646 54.53 -14.80 -0.46
CA PHE A 646 53.56 -15.12 -1.52
C PHE A 646 52.12 -14.77 -1.13
N LEU A 647 51.74 -14.92 0.15
CA LEU A 647 50.46 -14.47 0.70
C LEU A 647 50.48 -12.97 0.96
N SER A 648 51.60 -12.33 1.35
CA SER A 648 51.67 -10.86 1.37
C SER A 648 51.70 -10.26 -0.03
N GLU A 649 52.23 -10.97 -1.02
CA GLU A 649 52.20 -10.59 -2.43
C GLU A 649 50.84 -10.89 -3.07
N GLY A 650 50.14 -11.94 -2.61
CA GLY A 650 48.76 -12.27 -2.94
C GLY A 650 47.76 -11.32 -2.29
N ASP A 651 47.94 -10.91 -1.04
CA ASP A 651 47.20 -9.85 -0.36
C ASP A 651 47.55 -8.49 -0.97
N LYS A 652 48.79 -8.24 -1.38
CA LYS A 652 49.14 -7.05 -2.17
C LYS A 652 48.54 -7.12 -3.56
N ALA A 653 48.38 -8.28 -4.18
CA ALA A 653 47.75 -8.45 -5.49
C ALA A 653 46.22 -8.36 -5.39
N LEU A 654 45.58 -8.87 -4.34
CA LEU A 654 44.15 -8.74 -4.05
C LEU A 654 43.81 -7.32 -3.59
N ASN A 655 44.66 -6.66 -2.79
CA ASN A 655 44.51 -5.24 -2.50
C ASN A 655 44.79 -4.39 -3.74
N LYS A 656 45.73 -4.79 -4.62
CA LYS A 656 45.98 -4.13 -5.90
C LYS A 656 44.87 -4.38 -6.93
N ILE A 657 44.22 -5.54 -6.95
CA ILE A 657 43.03 -5.83 -7.77
C ILE A 657 41.78 -5.15 -7.18
N ARG A 658 41.65 -5.05 -5.86
CA ARG A 658 40.63 -4.23 -5.20
C ARG A 658 40.83 -2.75 -5.53
N ASP A 659 42.07 -2.26 -5.50
CA ASP A 659 42.42 -0.88 -5.82
C ASP A 659 42.42 -0.60 -7.35
N GLU A 660 42.66 -1.61 -8.20
CA GLU A 660 42.60 -1.54 -9.68
C GLU A 660 41.17 -1.74 -10.21
N ALA A 661 40.32 -2.53 -9.57
CA ALA A 661 38.88 -2.64 -9.88
C ALA A 661 38.12 -1.37 -9.44
N PHE A 662 38.51 -0.74 -8.32
CA PHE A 662 38.07 0.61 -7.97
C PHE A 662 38.68 1.71 -8.87
N SER A 663 39.66 1.39 -9.72
CA SER A 663 40.30 2.34 -10.64
C SER A 663 39.68 2.43 -12.04
N GLN A 664 38.78 1.50 -12.39
CA GLN A 664 38.06 1.51 -13.69
C GLN A 664 36.68 2.18 -13.64
N ILE A 665 36.31 2.82 -12.53
CA ILE A 665 35.46 4.01 -12.60
C ILE A 665 36.42 5.22 -12.60
N PRO A 666 36.43 6.04 -13.67
CA PRO A 666 37.62 6.80 -14.04
C PRO A 666 37.99 7.91 -13.06
N LYS A 667 39.25 7.91 -12.61
CA LYS A 667 39.92 9.10 -12.06
C LYS A 667 39.96 10.28 -13.04
N GLN A 668 39.56 10.12 -14.31
CA GLN A 668 39.43 11.23 -15.24
C GLN A 668 38.36 12.26 -14.84
N VAL A 669 37.31 11.91 -14.06
CA VAL A 669 36.34 12.95 -13.64
C VAL A 669 36.87 13.80 -12.46
N TRP A 670 37.73 13.23 -11.59
CA TRP A 670 38.33 13.98 -10.49
C TRP A 670 39.68 14.61 -10.84
N GLY A 671 40.40 14.03 -11.80
CA GLY A 671 41.63 14.56 -12.36
C GLY A 671 41.39 15.71 -13.35
N GLU A 672 40.32 15.69 -14.14
CA GLU A 672 40.00 16.79 -15.06
C GLU A 672 39.36 17.99 -14.37
N VAL A 673 38.62 17.80 -13.26
CA VAL A 673 37.99 18.93 -12.54
C VAL A 673 38.93 19.62 -11.54
N LEU A 674 39.92 18.91 -10.99
CA LEU A 674 40.87 19.48 -10.02
C LEU A 674 42.30 19.64 -10.56
N GLY A 675 42.62 19.03 -11.70
CA GLY A 675 43.91 19.15 -12.38
C GLY A 675 44.14 20.54 -12.97
N ASP A 676 43.09 21.13 -13.56
CA ASP A 676 43.13 22.43 -14.25
C ASP A 676 42.91 23.65 -13.34
N LEU A 677 42.73 23.43 -12.04
CA LEU A 677 42.60 24.55 -11.10
C LEU A 677 43.96 25.18 -10.84
N THR A 678 44.07 26.45 -11.21
CA THR A 678 45.22 27.31 -10.89
C THR A 678 45.50 27.31 -9.39
N GLU A 679 46.73 27.63 -8.99
CA GLU A 679 47.17 27.67 -7.58
C GLU A 679 46.21 28.49 -6.69
N GLN A 680 45.59 29.52 -7.25
CA GLN A 680 44.55 30.36 -6.63
C GLN A 680 43.20 29.65 -6.39
N GLN A 681 42.80 28.71 -7.25
CA GLN A 681 41.56 27.94 -7.11
C GLN A 681 41.71 26.76 -6.15
N ARG A 682 42.93 26.19 -6.04
CA ARG A 682 43.24 25.20 -4.99
C ARG A 682 43.25 25.83 -3.60
N GLU A 683 43.72 27.08 -3.47
CA GLU A 683 43.58 27.87 -2.24
C GLU A 683 42.10 28.13 -1.88
N ALA A 684 41.25 28.50 -2.86
CA ALA A 684 39.82 28.72 -2.63
C ALA A 684 39.06 27.43 -2.22
N PHE A 685 39.44 26.29 -2.79
CA PHE A 685 38.89 24.97 -2.45
C PHE A 685 39.29 24.53 -1.04
N ALA A 686 40.56 24.72 -0.66
CA ALA A 686 41.03 24.44 0.70
C ALA A 686 40.35 25.36 1.75
N ILE A 687 40.17 26.65 1.44
CA ILE A 687 39.42 27.59 2.30
C ILE A 687 37.96 27.17 2.45
N SER A 688 37.33 26.69 1.36
CA SER A 688 35.95 26.19 1.38
C SER A 688 35.80 24.90 2.18
N LEU A 689 36.79 24.00 2.14
CA LEU A 689 36.82 22.79 2.96
C LEU A 689 37.02 23.09 4.45
N ILE A 690 37.86 24.08 4.76
CA ILE A 690 38.05 24.60 6.13
C ILE A 690 36.77 25.28 6.62
N GLN A 691 36.07 26.05 5.78
CA GLN A 691 34.78 26.62 6.11
C GLN A 691 33.72 25.53 6.30
N LEU A 692 33.68 24.47 5.47
CA LEU A 692 32.75 23.37 5.61
C LEU A 692 32.98 22.59 6.92
N ALA A 693 34.24 22.32 7.26
CA ALA A 693 34.61 21.68 8.53
C ALA A 693 34.27 22.57 9.74
N ALA A 694 34.55 23.87 9.66
CA ALA A 694 34.18 24.83 10.71
C ALA A 694 32.65 24.95 10.87
N THR A 695 31.90 24.92 9.76
CA THR A 695 30.43 24.97 9.75
C THR A 695 29.82 23.67 10.30
N ALA A 696 30.44 22.52 10.00
CA ALA A 696 30.05 21.23 10.56
C ALA A 696 30.31 21.15 12.07
N VAL A 697 31.44 21.69 12.56
CA VAL A 697 31.74 21.81 14.00
C VAL A 697 30.80 22.79 14.69
N LEU A 698 30.44 23.91 14.04
CA LEU A 698 29.43 24.84 14.55
C LEU A 698 28.04 24.21 14.61
N ALA A 699 27.64 23.47 13.57
CA ALA A 699 26.37 22.76 13.50
C ALA A 699 26.28 21.64 14.54
N PHE A 700 27.39 20.93 14.78
CA PHE A 700 27.48 19.93 15.84
C PHE A 700 27.36 20.57 17.23
N ASN A 701 28.04 21.69 17.49
CA ASN A 701 27.91 22.45 18.75
C ASN A 701 26.50 23.04 18.96
N LEU A 702 25.86 23.55 17.91
CA LEU A 702 24.47 24.02 17.96
C LEU A 702 23.51 22.86 18.24
N SER A 703 23.72 21.70 17.65
CA SER A 703 22.89 20.51 17.88
C SER A 703 23.02 19.97 19.31
N MET A 704 24.23 19.92 19.87
CA MET A 704 24.46 19.49 21.25
C MET A 704 23.89 20.49 22.27
N ASN A 705 23.97 21.79 22.02
CA ASN A 705 23.33 22.81 22.86
C ASN A 705 21.79 22.79 22.74
N PHE A 706 21.24 22.41 21.58
CA PHE A 706 19.80 22.22 21.41
C PHE A 706 19.31 21.02 22.21
N VAL A 707 20.08 19.92 22.23
CA VAL A 707 19.80 18.72 23.02
C VAL A 707 19.91 19.00 24.52
N LEU A 708 20.91 19.77 24.94
CA LEU A 708 21.08 20.20 26.34
C LEU A 708 19.97 21.17 26.79
N SER A 709 19.54 22.11 25.93
CA SER A 709 18.42 23.01 26.22
C SER A 709 17.08 22.26 26.29
N PHE A 710 16.89 21.21 25.48
CA PHE A 710 15.69 20.38 25.51
C PHE A 710 15.62 19.49 26.75
N THR A 711 16.76 18.96 27.19
CA THR A 711 16.87 18.22 28.45
C THR A 711 16.68 19.16 29.64
N TRP A 712 17.18 20.40 29.58
CA TRP A 712 16.91 21.44 30.58
C TRP A 712 15.42 21.84 30.64
N MET A 713 14.75 22.04 29.51
CA MET A 713 13.30 22.33 29.45
C MET A 713 12.44 21.17 29.95
N ARG A 714 12.84 19.92 29.69
CA ARG A 714 12.14 18.74 30.22
C ARG A 714 12.36 18.57 31.72
N ALA A 715 13.58 18.81 32.20
CA ALA A 715 13.86 18.84 33.65
C ALA A 715 13.09 19.98 34.35
N TRP A 716 13.02 21.17 33.74
CA TRP A 716 12.26 22.31 34.26
C TRP A 716 10.74 22.04 34.28
N LYS A 717 10.19 21.39 33.24
CA LYS A 717 8.77 20.99 33.24
C LYS A 717 8.46 19.96 34.32
N VAL A 718 9.37 19.02 34.61
CA VAL A 718 9.20 18.04 35.68
C VAL A 718 9.30 18.69 37.06
N VAL A 719 10.17 19.70 37.24
CA VAL A 719 10.30 20.49 38.48
C VAL A 719 9.09 21.44 38.68
N VAL A 720 8.55 22.02 37.62
CA VAL A 720 7.35 22.88 37.66
C VAL A 720 6.06 22.07 37.79
N SER A 721 5.98 20.85 37.25
CA SER A 721 4.80 19.99 37.41
C SER A 721 4.74 19.27 38.77
N THR A 722 5.83 19.26 39.54
CA THR A 722 5.88 18.68 40.90
C THR A 722 5.73 19.72 42.00
N THR A 723 5.63 21.02 41.66
CA THR A 723 5.38 22.11 42.61
C THR A 723 3.98 22.71 42.37
N ASN A 724 2.97 22.14 43.05
CA ASN A 724 1.64 22.76 43.15
C ASN A 724 1.76 24.08 43.94
N LEU A 725 1.79 25.22 43.23
CA LEU A 725 1.78 26.55 43.84
C LEU A 725 0.34 27.08 43.90
N SER A 726 -0.31 26.91 45.05
CA SER A 726 -1.42 27.77 45.48
C SER A 726 -0.87 29.03 46.16
N PRO A 727 -1.58 30.18 46.12
CA PRO A 727 -1.01 31.46 46.49
C PRO A 727 -1.01 31.60 48.02
N LEU A 728 0.17 31.53 48.65
CA LEU A 728 0.31 31.71 50.09
C LEU A 728 1.29 32.84 50.41
N SER A 729 0.69 33.87 51.01
CA SER A 729 1.27 35.02 51.67
C SER A 729 1.86 34.63 53.04
N SER A 730 3.19 34.46 53.14
CA SER A 730 4.01 34.94 54.28
C SER A 730 5.51 34.61 54.09
N PRO A 731 6.45 35.37 54.68
CA PRO A 731 7.89 35.28 54.36
C PRO A 731 8.68 34.11 55.00
N SER A 732 8.08 33.26 55.83
CA SER A 732 8.84 32.30 56.67
C SER A 732 9.08 30.92 56.06
N HIS A 733 8.61 30.64 54.84
CA HIS A 733 8.83 29.36 54.15
C HIS A 733 10.00 29.35 53.13
N TRP A 734 10.72 30.48 52.97
CA TRP A 734 11.80 30.58 52.00
C TRP A 734 13.06 29.78 52.36
N SER A 735 13.34 29.56 53.65
CA SER A 735 14.57 28.88 54.09
C SER A 735 14.60 27.38 53.76
N SER A 736 13.45 26.69 53.75
CA SER A 736 13.39 25.25 53.44
C SER A 736 13.44 24.96 51.92
N LEU A 737 13.03 25.93 51.09
CA LEU A 737 13.17 25.90 49.63
C LEU A 737 14.61 26.20 49.18
N ILE A 738 15.31 27.10 49.88
CA ILE A 738 16.73 27.39 49.63
C ILE A 738 17.61 26.19 50.03
N ALA A 739 17.28 25.49 51.12
CA ALA A 739 18.01 24.29 51.54
C ALA A 739 17.87 23.10 50.56
N ARG A 740 16.75 22.99 49.82
CA ARG A 740 16.58 21.99 48.75
C ARG A 740 17.18 22.42 47.40
N ARG A 741 17.43 23.71 47.18
CA ARG A 741 18.14 24.22 45.99
C ARG A 741 19.64 23.89 46.05
N ALA A 742 20.23 23.96 47.24
CA ALA A 742 21.63 23.58 47.49
C ALA A 742 21.93 22.10 47.18
N SER A 743 20.93 21.21 47.30
CA SER A 743 21.07 19.78 46.98
C SER A 743 21.13 19.49 45.48
N VAL A 744 20.60 20.39 44.64
CA VAL A 744 20.60 20.27 43.17
C VAL A 744 21.85 20.92 42.56
N GLU A 745 22.35 22.01 43.15
CA GLU A 745 23.63 22.62 42.77
C GLU A 745 24.84 21.73 43.11
N ALA A 746 24.77 20.96 44.19
CA ALA A 746 25.81 19.99 44.58
C ALA A 746 25.93 18.79 43.62
N LEU A 747 24.89 18.44 42.85
CA LEU A 747 24.93 17.32 41.89
C LEU A 747 25.48 17.71 40.51
N ILE A 748 25.53 19.01 40.18
CA ILE A 748 25.83 19.50 38.82
C ILE A 748 27.23 20.14 38.73
N SER A 749 27.82 20.53 39.86
CA SER A 749 29.16 21.14 39.90
C SER A 749 30.36 20.26 39.51
N PRO A 750 30.36 18.91 39.56
CA PRO A 750 31.54 18.14 39.17
C PRO A 750 31.68 17.90 37.66
N LEU A 751 30.68 18.26 36.83
CA LEU A 751 30.64 17.90 35.40
C LEU A 751 30.93 19.06 34.44
N SER A 752 30.83 20.32 34.87
CA SER A 752 31.05 21.47 33.98
C SER A 752 32.53 21.83 33.78
N LEU A 753 33.36 21.69 34.81
CA LEU A 753 34.80 21.96 34.72
C LEU A 753 35.58 20.93 33.86
N PRO A 754 35.33 19.61 33.96
CA PRO A 754 36.01 18.62 33.13
C PRO A 754 35.64 18.73 31.65
N LEU A 755 34.37 19.04 31.33
CA LEU A 755 33.92 19.17 29.94
C LEU A 755 34.50 20.42 29.26
N ALA A 756 34.56 21.55 29.97
CA ALA A 756 35.20 22.76 29.46
C ALA A 756 36.70 22.55 29.24
N ALA A 757 37.39 21.85 30.15
CA ALA A 757 38.79 21.48 29.98
C ALA A 757 39.01 20.50 28.80
N PHE A 758 38.12 19.52 28.63
CA PHE A 758 38.19 18.54 27.54
C PHE A 758 37.97 19.18 26.17
N CYS A 759 37.00 20.09 26.03
CA CYS A 759 36.78 20.83 24.78
C CYS A 759 37.93 21.80 24.46
N THR A 760 38.57 22.40 25.47
CA THR A 760 39.72 23.29 25.26
C THR A 760 40.97 22.50 24.82
N LEU A 761 41.19 21.30 25.36
CA LEU A 761 42.27 20.39 24.96
C LEU A 761 42.08 19.80 23.56
N PHE A 762 40.84 19.43 23.19
CA PHE A 762 40.54 18.83 21.89
C PHE A 762 40.66 19.81 20.71
N ILE A 763 40.54 21.12 20.97
CA ILE A 763 40.77 22.18 19.97
C ILE A 763 42.27 22.49 19.83
N LEU A 764 43.06 22.35 20.90
CA LEU A 764 44.49 22.70 20.91
C LEU A 764 45.40 21.56 20.42
N LEU A 765 44.99 20.29 20.56
CA LEU A 765 45.79 19.13 20.13
C LEU A 765 46.01 19.06 18.60
N PRO A 766 44.98 19.27 17.73
CA PRO A 766 45.18 19.36 16.29
C PRO A 766 45.91 20.64 15.85
N TYR A 767 45.85 21.69 16.67
CA TYR A 767 46.46 22.99 16.37
C TYR A 767 47.99 22.93 16.41
N LYS A 768 48.57 22.18 17.37
CA LYS A 768 50.03 22.03 17.48
C LYS A 768 50.63 21.27 16.30
N ASP A 769 49.98 20.17 15.89
CA ASP A 769 50.45 19.33 14.77
C ASP A 769 50.24 20.03 13.41
N LEU A 770 49.15 20.80 13.27
CA LEU A 770 48.87 21.58 12.06
C LEU A 770 49.82 22.79 11.92
N VAL A 771 50.14 23.48 13.02
CA VAL A 771 51.12 24.57 13.02
C VAL A 771 52.52 24.04 12.72
N GLU A 772 52.94 22.91 13.31
CA GLU A 772 54.22 22.25 12.96
C GLU A 772 54.27 21.81 11.49
N ALA A 773 53.15 21.32 10.92
CA ALA A 773 53.08 20.92 9.52
C ALA A 773 53.15 22.13 8.56
N LEU A 774 52.53 23.25 8.90
CA LEU A 774 52.57 24.50 8.13
C LEU A 774 53.93 25.21 8.26
N GLU A 775 54.58 25.10 9.42
CA GLU A 775 55.93 25.64 9.66
C GLU A 775 57.04 24.91 8.89
N ARG A 776 56.80 23.68 8.43
CA ARG A 776 57.79 22.91 7.65
C ARG A 776 57.73 23.14 6.14
N ARG A 777 56.67 23.75 5.57
CA ARG A 777 56.45 23.75 4.11
C ARG A 777 56.17 25.11 3.43
N MET A 778 56.07 26.23 4.18
CA MET A 778 55.77 27.56 3.58
C MET A 778 56.78 28.67 3.92
N PRO A 779 57.10 29.60 3.00
CA PRO A 779 57.99 30.74 3.25
C PRO A 779 57.36 31.82 4.16
N LEU A 780 58.18 32.46 5.02
CA LEU A 780 57.77 33.36 6.12
C LEU A 780 56.82 34.51 5.71
N LYS A 781 56.95 35.08 4.50
CA LYS A 781 56.15 36.23 4.06
C LYS A 781 54.65 35.93 3.84
N ARG A 782 54.24 34.65 3.76
CA ARG A 782 52.83 34.25 3.56
C ARG A 782 52.15 33.64 4.81
N ARG A 783 52.89 33.37 5.89
CA ARG A 783 52.36 32.75 7.12
C ARG A 783 51.48 33.70 7.95
N PHE A 784 51.86 34.97 8.03
CA PHE A 784 51.26 35.96 8.93
C PHE A 784 49.76 36.21 8.72
N PRO A 785 49.25 36.43 7.49
CA PRO A 785 47.82 36.70 7.29
C PRO A 785 46.91 35.49 7.50
N ILE A 786 47.40 34.26 7.26
CA ILE A 786 46.65 33.01 7.48
C ILE A 786 46.56 32.71 8.97
N MET A 787 47.68 32.82 9.70
CA MET A 787 47.67 32.72 11.16
C MET A 787 46.74 33.76 11.79
N ASN A 788 46.74 35.01 11.30
CA ASN A 788 45.88 36.05 11.84
C ASN A 788 44.38 35.72 11.63
N ARG A 789 43.98 35.20 10.46
CA ARG A 789 42.56 34.81 10.20
C ARG A 789 42.11 33.62 11.03
N VAL A 790 42.97 32.63 11.24
CA VAL A 790 42.68 31.47 12.11
C VAL A 790 42.60 31.89 13.57
N LEU A 791 43.49 32.78 14.02
CA LEU A 791 43.45 33.35 15.37
C LEU A 791 42.17 34.17 15.60
N THR A 792 41.74 34.98 14.61
CA THR A 792 40.47 35.72 14.69
C THR A 792 39.26 34.78 14.77
N LEU A 793 39.29 33.64 14.06
CA LEU A 793 38.23 32.63 14.13
C LEU A 793 38.19 31.94 15.50
N ALA A 794 39.36 31.61 16.06
CA ALA A 794 39.49 31.02 17.38
C ALA A 794 39.02 31.99 18.49
N VAL A 795 39.36 33.27 18.38
CA VAL A 795 38.92 34.33 19.31
C VAL A 795 37.42 34.59 19.18
N ALA A 796 36.86 34.56 17.97
CA ALA A 796 35.41 34.67 17.76
C ALA A 796 34.64 33.48 18.38
N CYS A 797 35.14 32.25 18.22
CA CYS A 797 34.55 31.07 18.87
C CYS A 797 34.67 31.13 20.40
N ALA A 798 35.79 31.63 20.94
CA ALA A 798 35.95 31.85 22.37
C ALA A 798 34.99 32.93 22.90
N ALA A 799 34.80 34.03 22.18
CA ALA A 799 33.87 35.10 22.56
C ALA A 799 32.40 34.65 22.52
N VAL A 800 32.01 33.81 21.56
CA VAL A 800 30.66 33.20 21.49
C VAL A 800 30.43 32.25 22.66
N ASN A 801 31.43 31.44 23.04
CA ASN A 801 31.35 30.58 24.22
C ASN A 801 31.27 31.38 25.53
N ILE A 802 32.02 32.47 25.67
CA ILE A 802 31.96 33.35 26.84
C ILE A 802 30.59 34.05 26.92
N GLY A 803 30.02 34.49 25.80
CA GLY A 803 28.68 35.08 25.74
C GLY A 803 27.56 34.09 26.09
N LEU A 804 27.72 32.82 25.72
CA LEU A 804 26.79 31.73 26.05
C LEU A 804 26.88 31.29 27.51
N VAL A 805 28.08 31.25 28.09
CA VAL A 805 28.25 31.00 29.53
C VAL A 805 27.66 32.16 30.35
N ALA A 806 27.83 33.41 29.92
CA ALA A 806 27.24 34.58 30.58
C ALA A 806 25.71 34.69 30.43
N THR A 807 25.10 33.97 29.49
CA THR A 807 23.63 33.85 29.37
C THR A 807 23.07 32.62 30.07
N ALA A 808 23.93 31.65 30.42
CA ALA A 808 23.57 30.43 31.15
C ALA A 808 23.80 30.54 32.68
N THR A 809 24.75 31.35 33.13
CA THR A 809 24.87 31.85 34.52
C THR A 809 23.87 32.98 34.76
#